data_AF-A0A449A2S9-F1
#
_entry.id   AF-A0A449A2S9-F1
#
_cell.length_a   1.000
_cell.length_b   1.000
_cell.length_c   1.000
_cell.angle_alpha   90.00
_cell.angle_beta   90.00
_cell.angle_gamma   90.00
#
_symmetry.space_group_name_H-M   'P 1'
#
loop_
_entity.id
_entity.type
_entity.pdbx_description
1 polymer ?
#
loop_
_entity_poly.entity_id
_entity_poly.type
_entity_poly.pdbx_seq_one_letter_code
_entity_poly.pdbx_strand_id
1 'polypeptide(L)'
;MFIDSKIQFVNHLYEIKTYKFFTYLNNKNQILPDLGWKIHISATNDNISLIFDKVFKFLINSKLTFKFVKDKTTYFKFLTDEVKLENAFKFITIYSENREQAILTLEKLHKILKDFNSPLIVGDRRYKDSGCLFYRYGYYVNKNKYDNRRVFSLTSGIQDLQEVNTNLNKLLLNQKYEIISLLKEKTTSSVYLLKNINDHKFYIAKQARNYTFYDENNSSINLRENEVNNSLKLLSEFVPKFIESFEIEGDCFFVWEYLNIIPLNIWKLRETINLEQTLSNEFISELKIITLEFIKMHKEFQNKKFNINDYNLSNFGYDRKLKKLYLIDLEHSYFEGSNKKINVCNSICKLDKKPLNQNNISLALLISDLLLDYKKFLSFDPDLENYLRYLNFIISKTNIDFGFFEIIDYLSNVKIFDFEKSIQLLKSQKLNDNIYFEQKNKEKVINFLKIKSSQKHNLEERLESKTFVDIRFLLSLSFKRFSFWIRKFKYVKLNLIDAEIDLDLTDRYQKIINILFSNKKTNSEILFKEFDEFISEKVVKTKENTYGVKVKNYYSPYLNYGLAFLIALLLFSKVKTRSNKFDEWILKFTDSLTNKFTFKQSFLNGNIGNIVIIHNVGKLFKNKIFIKNAIDQTYNKLGHEIWTQPYLVFLYI
;
A
#
# COMPACT_ATOMS: atom_id res chain seq x y z
N MET A 1 -0.63 31.90 -7.63
CA MET A 1 -1.60 30.93 -8.17
C MET A 1 -1.94 31.30 -9.61
N PHE A 2 -2.45 30.35 -10.40
CA PHE A 2 -2.88 30.66 -11.78
C PHE A 2 -3.97 31.74 -11.82
N ILE A 3 -4.92 31.70 -10.88
CA ILE A 3 -6.06 32.63 -10.81
C ILE A 3 -5.64 34.09 -10.60
N ASP A 4 -4.53 34.35 -9.90
CA ASP A 4 -4.10 35.70 -9.55
C ASP A 4 -3.84 36.55 -10.81
N SER A 5 -3.30 35.94 -11.86
CA SER A 5 -3.05 36.58 -13.16
C SER A 5 -4.30 36.79 -14.01
N LYS A 6 -5.44 36.18 -13.63
CA LYS A 6 -6.65 36.14 -14.44
C LYS A 6 -7.88 36.74 -13.78
N ILE A 7 -7.80 37.13 -12.51
CA ILE A 7 -8.94 37.57 -11.72
C ILE A 7 -9.67 38.76 -12.36
N GLN A 8 -8.94 39.66 -13.03
CA GLN A 8 -9.51 40.81 -13.76
C GLN A 8 -10.44 40.42 -14.92
N PHE A 9 -10.31 39.21 -15.47
CA PHE A 9 -11.16 38.71 -16.54
C PHE A 9 -12.42 38.01 -16.01
N VAL A 10 -12.51 37.77 -14.70
CA VAL A 10 -13.64 37.08 -14.08
C VAL A 10 -14.68 38.12 -13.66
N ASN A 11 -15.87 38.04 -14.25
CA ASN A 11 -16.97 38.94 -13.92
C ASN A 11 -17.83 38.40 -12.75
N HIS A 12 -18.81 39.19 -12.31
CA HIS A 12 -19.68 38.90 -11.17
C HIS A 12 -20.56 37.64 -11.30
N LEU A 13 -20.63 37.04 -12.50
CA LEU A 13 -21.36 35.81 -12.77
C LEU A 13 -20.73 34.59 -12.09
N TYR A 14 -19.44 34.66 -11.78
CA TYR A 14 -18.70 33.54 -11.21
C TYR A 14 -18.56 33.64 -9.70
N GLU A 15 -18.76 32.51 -9.03
CA GLU A 15 -18.28 32.28 -7.67
C GLU A 15 -16.93 31.55 -7.74
N ILE A 16 -15.89 32.15 -7.15
CA ILE A 16 -14.54 31.57 -7.09
C ILE A 16 -14.33 30.91 -5.73
N LYS A 17 -13.94 29.63 -5.73
CA LYS A 17 -13.59 28.89 -4.51
C LYS A 17 -12.30 28.11 -4.72
N THR A 18 -11.34 28.22 -3.79
CA THR A 18 -10.11 27.42 -3.84
C THR A 18 -10.05 26.45 -2.67
N TYR A 19 -9.85 25.16 -2.97
CA TYR A 19 -9.75 24.10 -1.97
C TYR A 19 -8.60 23.15 -2.31
N LYS A 20 -7.68 22.97 -1.35
CA LYS A 20 -6.54 22.03 -1.41
C LYS A 20 -5.72 22.17 -2.70
N PHE A 21 -6.12 21.46 -3.75
CA PHE A 21 -5.46 21.39 -5.05
C PHE A 21 -6.15 22.19 -6.17
N PHE A 22 -7.42 22.54 -6.03
CA PHE A 22 -8.23 23.07 -7.14
C PHE A 22 -8.79 24.46 -6.85
N THR A 23 -8.87 25.27 -7.89
CA THR A 23 -9.69 26.50 -7.94
C THR A 23 -10.91 26.23 -8.82
N TYR A 24 -12.09 26.55 -8.30
CA TYR A 24 -13.40 26.35 -8.92
C TYR A 24 -13.94 27.72 -9.35
N LEU A 25 -14.48 27.79 -10.56
CA LEU A 25 -15.23 28.92 -11.09
C LEU A 25 -16.62 28.42 -11.45
N ASN A 26 -17.58 28.69 -10.57
CA ASN A 26 -18.97 28.28 -10.73
C ASN A 26 -19.78 29.43 -11.33
N ASN A 27 -20.32 29.25 -12.53
CA ASN A 27 -21.25 30.22 -13.09
C ASN A 27 -22.60 30.09 -12.37
N LYS A 28 -23.04 31.16 -11.70
CA LYS A 28 -24.29 31.19 -10.92
C LYS A 28 -25.55 30.95 -11.77
N ASN A 29 -25.47 31.20 -13.07
CA ASN A 29 -26.60 31.07 -14.00
C ASN A 29 -26.61 29.71 -14.72
N GLN A 30 -25.61 28.86 -14.50
CA GLN A 30 -25.51 27.56 -15.14
C GLN A 30 -26.15 26.47 -14.27
N ILE A 31 -27.16 25.78 -14.80
CA ILE A 31 -27.85 24.69 -14.09
C ILE A 31 -27.22 23.37 -14.52
N LEU A 32 -26.36 22.82 -13.68
CA LEU A 32 -25.67 21.56 -13.97
C LEU A 32 -26.48 20.34 -13.49
N PRO A 33 -26.56 19.25 -14.28
CA PRO A 33 -27.18 18.01 -13.83
C PRO A 33 -26.34 17.31 -12.74
N ASP A 34 -26.97 16.44 -11.94
CA ASP A 34 -26.23 15.59 -10.98
C ASP A 34 -25.26 14.63 -11.71
N LEU A 35 -25.65 14.16 -12.91
CA LEU A 35 -24.91 13.25 -13.78
C LEU A 35 -24.79 13.86 -15.19
N GLY A 36 -23.56 14.02 -15.70
CA GLY A 36 -23.36 14.69 -16.99
C GLY A 36 -21.98 14.52 -17.60
N TRP A 37 -21.75 15.24 -18.70
CA TRP A 37 -20.48 15.24 -19.43
C TRP A 37 -19.45 16.16 -18.78
N LYS A 38 -18.32 15.57 -18.40
CA LYS A 38 -17.13 16.29 -17.97
C LYS A 38 -16.08 16.23 -19.05
N ILE A 39 -15.53 17.39 -19.39
CA ILE A 39 -14.39 17.51 -20.30
C ILE A 39 -13.15 17.73 -19.43
N HIS A 40 -12.12 16.93 -19.65
CA HIS A 40 -10.84 17.04 -18.98
C HIS A 40 -9.77 17.44 -19.97
N ILE A 41 -8.92 18.36 -19.55
CA ILE A 41 -7.74 18.78 -20.30
C ILE A 41 -6.53 18.36 -19.49
N SER A 42 -5.59 17.64 -20.12
CA SER A 42 -4.25 17.41 -19.56
C SER A 42 -3.24 18.39 -20.15
N ALA A 43 -2.12 18.54 -19.46
CA ALA A 43 -1.00 19.40 -19.83
C ALA A 43 0.33 18.75 -19.43
N THR A 44 1.42 19.18 -20.04
CA THR A 44 2.79 18.90 -19.57
C THR A 44 3.26 20.02 -18.65
N ASN A 45 4.41 19.83 -17.99
CA ASN A 45 5.02 20.90 -17.21
C ASN A 45 5.38 22.13 -18.07
N ASP A 46 5.74 21.90 -19.33
CA ASP A 46 6.21 22.95 -20.25
C ASP A 46 5.07 23.75 -20.86
N ASN A 47 3.98 23.09 -21.26
CA ASN A 47 2.88 23.74 -21.98
C ASN A 47 1.75 24.26 -21.09
N ILE A 48 1.77 23.95 -19.77
CA ILE A 48 0.69 24.29 -18.84
C ILE A 48 0.28 25.76 -18.85
N SER A 49 1.24 26.69 -18.92
CA SER A 49 0.94 28.13 -18.95
C SER A 49 0.19 28.53 -20.21
N LEU A 50 0.66 28.06 -21.37
CA LEU A 50 0.06 28.38 -22.67
C LEU A 50 -1.34 27.76 -22.80
N ILE A 51 -1.50 26.51 -22.39
CA ILE A 51 -2.82 25.85 -22.34
C ILE A 51 -3.75 26.62 -21.43
N PHE A 52 -3.32 26.96 -20.22
CA PHE A 52 -4.14 27.69 -19.26
C PHE A 52 -4.63 29.03 -19.83
N ASP A 53 -3.74 29.82 -20.43
CA ASP A 53 -4.08 31.14 -20.98
C ASP A 53 -5.13 31.05 -22.09
N LYS A 54 -4.95 30.12 -23.03
CA LYS A 54 -5.87 29.94 -24.16
C LYS A 54 -7.22 29.40 -23.70
N VAL A 55 -7.22 28.35 -22.87
CA VAL A 55 -8.43 27.68 -22.40
C VAL A 55 -9.22 28.59 -21.47
N PHE A 56 -8.58 29.25 -20.50
CA PHE A 56 -9.26 30.11 -19.53
C PHE A 56 -10.04 31.23 -20.24
N LYS A 57 -9.42 31.91 -21.20
CA LYS A 57 -10.08 32.95 -22.01
C LYS A 57 -11.33 32.42 -22.71
N PHE A 58 -11.23 31.23 -23.30
CA PHE A 58 -12.36 30.58 -23.97
C PHE A 58 -13.49 30.22 -23.00
N LEU A 59 -13.17 29.66 -21.83
CA LEU A 59 -14.17 29.21 -20.84
C LEU A 59 -14.94 30.38 -20.23
N ILE A 60 -14.26 31.49 -19.93
CA ILE A 60 -14.89 32.71 -19.43
C ILE A 60 -15.83 33.31 -20.49
N ASN A 61 -15.36 33.44 -21.73
CA ASN A 61 -16.19 33.98 -22.82
C ASN A 61 -17.42 33.10 -23.11
N SER A 62 -17.28 31.78 -22.90
CA SER A 62 -18.36 30.81 -23.09
C SER A 62 -19.25 30.64 -21.85
N LYS A 63 -18.97 31.36 -20.76
CA LYS A 63 -19.73 31.33 -19.50
C LYS A 63 -19.87 29.92 -18.91
N LEU A 64 -18.86 29.07 -19.06
CA LEU A 64 -18.87 27.68 -18.58
C LEU A 64 -18.40 27.57 -17.12
N THR A 65 -18.90 26.59 -16.38
CA THR A 65 -18.41 26.19 -15.04
C THR A 65 -17.25 25.22 -15.18
N PHE A 66 -16.18 25.49 -14.46
CA PHE A 66 -14.97 24.66 -14.53
C PHE A 66 -14.14 24.76 -13.25
N LYS A 67 -13.19 23.84 -13.13
CA LYS A 67 -12.13 23.89 -12.11
C LYS A 67 -10.79 23.59 -12.75
N PHE A 68 -9.72 24.05 -12.11
CA PHE A 68 -8.35 23.74 -12.53
C PHE A 68 -7.42 23.58 -11.34
N VAL A 69 -6.29 22.91 -11.53
CA VAL A 69 -5.25 22.79 -10.51
C VAL A 69 -4.63 24.16 -10.23
N LYS A 70 -4.59 24.58 -8.97
CA LYS A 70 -4.40 25.98 -8.55
C LYS A 70 -3.09 26.65 -8.96
N ASP A 71 -2.01 25.89 -9.16
CA ASP A 71 -0.67 26.38 -9.52
C ASP A 71 0.20 25.28 -10.15
N LYS A 72 1.32 25.68 -10.77
CA LYS A 72 2.26 24.77 -11.47
C LYS A 72 2.84 23.70 -10.54
N THR A 73 3.32 24.10 -9.36
CA THR A 73 3.93 23.19 -8.39
C THR A 73 2.93 22.10 -7.95
N THR A 74 1.67 22.47 -7.76
CA THR A 74 0.61 21.52 -7.43
C THR A 74 0.30 20.62 -8.62
N TYR A 75 0.29 21.14 -9.85
CA TYR A 75 0.05 20.32 -11.04
C TYR A 75 1.20 19.35 -11.33
N PHE A 76 2.44 19.73 -11.04
CA PHE A 76 3.58 18.82 -11.19
C PHE A 76 3.35 17.50 -10.42
N LYS A 77 2.72 17.55 -9.24
CA LYS A 77 2.32 16.35 -8.47
C LYS A 77 1.33 15.43 -9.19
N PHE A 78 0.52 15.98 -10.11
CA PHE A 78 -0.38 15.21 -10.96
C PHE A 78 0.35 14.48 -12.09
N LEU A 79 1.63 14.80 -12.32
CA LEU A 79 2.53 14.13 -13.27
C LEU A 79 3.44 13.10 -12.59
N THR A 80 3.36 12.93 -11.26
CA THR A 80 4.16 11.98 -10.46
C THR A 80 3.29 10.93 -9.77
N ASP A 81 3.93 10.01 -9.02
CA ASP A 81 3.25 9.02 -8.18
C ASP A 81 2.57 9.63 -6.93
N GLU A 82 2.65 10.95 -6.68
CA GLU A 82 1.98 11.61 -5.54
C GLU A 82 0.45 11.65 -5.66
N VAL A 83 -0.08 11.63 -6.89
CA VAL A 83 -1.52 11.63 -7.16
C VAL A 83 -1.93 10.29 -7.74
N LYS A 84 -2.96 9.67 -7.17
CA LYS A 84 -3.49 8.39 -7.66
C LYS A 84 -3.95 8.50 -9.12
N LEU A 85 -3.70 7.45 -9.88
CA LEU A 85 -3.94 7.38 -11.32
C LEU A 85 -5.35 7.83 -11.76
N GLU A 86 -6.39 7.56 -10.97
CA GLU A 86 -7.78 7.94 -11.32
C GLU A 86 -8.00 9.46 -11.40
N ASN A 87 -7.12 10.23 -10.75
CA ASN A 87 -7.17 11.70 -10.72
C ASN A 87 -5.94 12.34 -11.40
N ALA A 88 -4.93 11.55 -11.78
CA ALA A 88 -3.70 12.05 -12.36
C ALA A 88 -3.95 12.75 -13.71
N PHE A 89 -3.01 13.62 -14.10
CA PHE A 89 -2.97 14.34 -15.39
C PHE A 89 -4.15 15.29 -15.68
N LYS A 90 -5.22 15.31 -14.86
CA LYS A 90 -6.38 16.20 -15.01
C LYS A 90 -6.04 17.62 -14.58
N PHE A 91 -5.66 18.48 -15.54
CA PHE A 91 -5.34 19.88 -15.27
C PHE A 91 -6.60 20.74 -15.11
N ILE A 92 -7.46 20.75 -16.13
CA ILE A 92 -8.73 21.51 -16.15
C ILE A 92 -9.88 20.52 -16.29
N THR A 93 -10.96 20.75 -15.56
CA THR A 93 -12.23 20.01 -15.67
C THR A 93 -13.36 20.98 -15.96
N ILE A 94 -14.09 20.76 -17.04
CA ILE A 94 -15.21 21.59 -17.49
C ILE A 94 -16.49 20.78 -17.35
N TYR A 95 -17.55 21.42 -16.86
CA TYR A 95 -18.83 20.81 -16.60
C TYR A 95 -19.87 21.33 -17.60
N SER A 96 -20.52 20.41 -18.30
CA SER A 96 -21.52 20.76 -19.32
C SER A 96 -22.94 20.62 -18.78
N GLU A 97 -23.87 21.47 -19.21
CA GLU A 97 -25.29 21.36 -18.88
C GLU A 97 -25.96 20.17 -19.60
N ASN A 98 -25.58 19.97 -20.86
CA ASN A 98 -26.17 18.97 -21.76
C ASN A 98 -25.16 18.47 -22.79
N ARG A 99 -25.60 17.53 -23.64
CA ARG A 99 -24.78 16.90 -24.67
C ARG A 99 -24.33 17.90 -25.74
N GLU A 100 -25.22 18.79 -26.16
CA GLU A 100 -24.97 19.79 -27.21
C GLU A 100 -23.86 20.75 -26.78
N GLN A 101 -23.93 21.26 -25.54
CA GLN A 101 -22.90 22.12 -24.96
C GLN A 101 -21.56 21.39 -24.87
N ALA A 102 -21.55 20.10 -24.51
CA ALA A 102 -20.34 19.30 -24.44
C ALA A 102 -19.67 19.15 -25.82
N ILE A 103 -20.44 18.83 -26.87
CA ILE A 103 -19.92 18.70 -28.25
C ILE A 103 -19.37 20.03 -28.76
N LEU A 104 -20.11 21.13 -28.61
CA LEU A 104 -19.66 22.46 -29.03
C LEU A 104 -18.38 22.89 -28.29
N THR A 105 -18.28 22.56 -27.01
CA THR A 105 -17.10 22.85 -26.19
C THR A 105 -15.90 22.04 -26.67
N LEU A 106 -16.09 20.73 -26.92
CA LEU A 106 -15.04 19.84 -27.43
C LEU A 106 -14.52 20.29 -28.81
N GLU A 107 -15.41 20.59 -29.76
CA GLU A 107 -15.01 21.04 -31.10
C GLU A 107 -14.18 22.34 -31.08
N LYS A 108 -14.57 23.31 -30.24
CA LYS A 108 -13.82 24.58 -30.10
C LYS A 108 -12.48 24.36 -29.41
N LEU A 109 -12.45 23.54 -28.35
CA LEU A 109 -11.21 23.23 -27.63
C LEU A 109 -10.25 22.40 -28.48
N HIS A 110 -10.74 21.47 -29.30
CA HIS A 110 -9.93 20.68 -30.23
C HIS A 110 -9.13 21.59 -31.17
N LYS A 111 -9.76 22.63 -31.72
CA LYS A 111 -9.06 23.64 -32.54
C LYS A 111 -8.05 24.47 -31.75
N ILE A 112 -8.37 24.84 -30.50
CA ILE A 112 -7.47 25.63 -29.63
C ILE A 112 -6.23 24.82 -29.23
N LEU A 113 -6.40 23.51 -29.05
CA LEU A 113 -5.41 22.61 -28.46
C LEU A 113 -4.70 21.70 -29.48
N LYS A 114 -4.95 21.86 -30.79
CA LYS A 114 -4.45 20.97 -31.86
C LYS A 114 -2.92 20.76 -31.87
N ASP A 115 -2.14 21.77 -31.44
CA ASP A 115 -0.68 21.76 -31.50
C ASP A 115 -0.04 21.35 -30.15
N PHE A 116 -0.84 20.90 -29.18
CA PHE A 116 -0.37 20.50 -27.86
C PHE A 116 -0.51 18.99 -27.64
N ASN A 117 0.48 18.44 -26.95
CA ASN A 117 0.49 17.05 -26.47
C ASN A 117 0.64 17.03 -24.95
N SER A 118 0.16 15.96 -24.32
CA SER A 118 0.20 15.80 -22.86
C SER A 118 -0.04 14.34 -22.47
N PRO A 119 0.12 13.98 -21.19
CA PRO A 119 -0.13 12.60 -20.78
C PRO A 119 -1.59 12.19 -21.01
N LEU A 120 -1.77 10.91 -21.36
CA LEU A 120 -3.08 10.29 -21.51
C LEU A 120 -3.80 10.17 -20.16
N ILE A 121 -5.07 10.56 -20.11
CA ILE A 121 -5.90 10.38 -18.93
C ILE A 121 -6.50 8.97 -18.94
N VAL A 122 -6.08 8.14 -17.98
CA VAL A 122 -6.62 6.79 -17.82
C VAL A 122 -8.09 6.84 -17.41
N GLY A 123 -8.91 6.04 -18.09
CA GLY A 123 -10.35 5.89 -17.83
C GLY A 123 -11.24 6.99 -18.45
N ASP A 124 -10.67 7.92 -19.19
CA ASP A 124 -11.38 8.93 -19.94
C ASP A 124 -11.22 8.70 -21.46
N ARG A 125 -12.22 9.07 -22.26
CA ARG A 125 -12.17 8.92 -23.72
C ARG A 125 -11.46 10.10 -24.33
N ARG A 126 -10.47 9.84 -25.19
CA ARG A 126 -9.77 10.85 -25.99
C ARG A 126 -10.72 11.42 -27.04
N TYR A 127 -10.76 12.74 -27.18
CA TYR A 127 -11.56 13.39 -28.20
C TYR A 127 -10.79 13.47 -29.52
N LYS A 128 -11.28 12.77 -30.54
CA LYS A 128 -10.63 12.62 -31.85
C LYS A 128 -9.13 12.27 -31.68
N ASP A 129 -8.28 12.95 -32.42
CA ASP A 129 -6.81 12.87 -32.43
C ASP A 129 -6.13 13.84 -31.44
N SER A 130 -6.86 14.48 -30.51
CA SER A 130 -6.26 15.44 -29.58
C SER A 130 -5.30 14.78 -28.60
N GLY A 131 -4.12 15.37 -28.43
CA GLY A 131 -3.17 14.98 -27.37
C GLY A 131 -3.58 15.43 -25.96
N CYS A 132 -4.48 16.42 -25.83
CA CYS A 132 -4.79 17.06 -24.54
C CYS A 132 -6.26 16.96 -24.10
N LEU A 133 -7.18 16.59 -24.98
CA LEU A 133 -8.62 16.72 -24.73
C LEU A 133 -9.30 15.37 -24.53
N PHE A 134 -9.91 15.20 -23.36
CA PHE A 134 -10.56 13.98 -22.93
C PHE A 134 -11.95 14.27 -22.35
N TYR A 135 -12.80 13.27 -22.29
CA TYR A 135 -14.11 13.41 -21.66
C TYR A 135 -14.62 12.11 -21.05
N ARG A 136 -15.59 12.25 -20.15
CA ARG A 136 -16.33 11.14 -19.54
C ARG A 136 -17.74 11.56 -19.14
N TYR A 137 -18.62 10.59 -19.05
CA TYR A 137 -19.93 10.76 -18.44
C TYR A 137 -19.89 10.31 -16.97
N GLY A 138 -20.33 11.15 -16.02
CA GLY A 138 -20.25 10.80 -14.59
C GLY A 138 -20.71 11.90 -13.63
N TYR A 139 -20.87 11.55 -12.35
CA TYR A 139 -21.51 12.42 -11.35
C TYR A 139 -20.72 13.69 -11.05
N TYR A 140 -21.33 14.86 -11.09
CA TYR A 140 -20.63 16.14 -10.83
C TYR A 140 -20.29 16.33 -9.36
N VAL A 141 -21.20 15.90 -8.49
CA VAL A 141 -20.99 15.79 -7.05
C VAL A 141 -20.86 14.32 -6.71
N ASN A 142 -19.82 13.94 -5.98
CA ASN A 142 -19.47 12.55 -5.68
C ASN A 142 -20.51 11.94 -4.71
N LYS A 143 -21.71 11.59 -5.20
CA LYS A 143 -22.82 11.05 -4.41
C LYS A 143 -22.93 9.52 -4.48
N ASN A 144 -22.20 8.83 -5.35
CA ASN A 144 -22.25 7.37 -5.50
C ASN A 144 -20.87 6.71 -5.59
N LYS A 145 -20.72 5.54 -4.95
CA LYS A 145 -19.50 4.72 -4.87
C LYS A 145 -19.17 3.89 -6.13
N TYR A 146 -20.05 3.86 -7.13
CA TYR A 146 -19.98 2.92 -8.26
C TYR A 146 -19.40 3.48 -9.57
N ASP A 147 -18.77 4.66 -9.56
CA ASP A 147 -18.15 5.21 -10.77
C ASP A 147 -16.74 4.63 -10.96
N ASN A 148 -16.61 3.60 -11.82
CA ASN A 148 -15.30 3.04 -12.17
C ASN A 148 -14.51 4.04 -13.02
N ARG A 149 -13.65 4.83 -12.36
CA ARG A 149 -12.83 5.86 -13.02
C ARG A 149 -11.67 5.31 -13.85
N ARG A 150 -11.53 3.99 -13.98
CA ARG A 150 -10.43 3.33 -14.71
C ARG A 150 -10.81 2.90 -16.11
N VAL A 151 -12.11 2.77 -16.40
CA VAL A 151 -12.60 2.35 -17.70
C VAL A 151 -13.62 3.37 -18.17
N PHE A 152 -13.49 3.80 -19.43
CA PHE A 152 -14.53 4.61 -20.03
C PHE A 152 -15.77 3.73 -20.25
N SER A 153 -16.87 4.09 -19.60
CA SER A 153 -18.14 3.40 -19.74
C SER A 153 -19.27 4.42 -19.86
N LEU A 154 -20.25 4.11 -20.70
CA LEU A 154 -21.48 4.88 -20.82
C LEU A 154 -22.61 4.15 -20.09
N THR A 155 -23.43 4.91 -19.37
CA THR A 155 -24.67 4.40 -18.80
C THR A 155 -25.64 4.03 -19.93
N SER A 156 -26.47 3.02 -19.72
CA SER A 156 -27.48 2.61 -20.69
C SER A 156 -28.33 3.80 -21.16
N GLY A 157 -28.54 3.93 -22.47
CA GLY A 157 -29.30 5.02 -23.08
C GLY A 157 -28.52 6.31 -23.34
N ILE A 158 -27.25 6.43 -22.90
CA ILE A 158 -26.40 7.59 -23.19
C ILE A 158 -25.61 7.36 -24.48
N GLN A 159 -25.81 8.24 -25.46
CA GLN A 159 -25.03 8.24 -26.70
C GLN A 159 -23.69 8.95 -26.50
N ASP A 160 -22.63 8.40 -27.07
CA ASP A 160 -21.31 9.02 -27.04
C ASP A 160 -21.28 10.39 -27.75
N LEU A 161 -20.26 11.21 -27.45
CA LEU A 161 -20.01 12.52 -28.04
C LEU A 161 -19.26 12.45 -29.38
N GLN A 162 -18.73 11.28 -29.75
CA GLN A 162 -18.07 11.04 -31.04
C GLN A 162 -18.35 9.61 -31.54
N GLU A 163 -18.08 9.35 -32.82
CA GLU A 163 -18.27 8.03 -33.42
C GLU A 163 -17.46 6.93 -32.69
N VAL A 164 -18.07 5.76 -32.56
CA VAL A 164 -17.44 4.60 -31.92
C VAL A 164 -16.52 3.91 -32.92
N ASN A 165 -15.22 3.89 -32.62
CA ASN A 165 -14.29 3.11 -33.40
C ASN A 165 -14.48 1.62 -33.03
N THR A 166 -15.00 0.82 -33.95
CA THR A 166 -15.45 -0.57 -33.72
C THR A 166 -14.34 -1.61 -33.84
N ASN A 167 -13.09 -1.21 -34.04
CA ASN A 167 -11.96 -2.13 -34.12
C ASN A 167 -11.58 -2.70 -32.74
N LEU A 168 -12.38 -3.66 -32.27
CA LEU A 168 -12.12 -4.50 -31.10
C LEU A 168 -11.27 -5.72 -31.47
N ASN A 169 -10.19 -5.52 -32.25
CA ASN A 169 -9.21 -6.59 -32.40
C ASN A 169 -8.55 -6.84 -31.05
N LYS A 170 -8.24 -8.11 -30.76
CA LYS A 170 -7.45 -8.50 -29.58
C LYS A 170 -6.15 -7.69 -29.62
N LEU A 171 -6.07 -6.64 -28.80
CA LEU A 171 -4.98 -5.67 -28.79
C LEU A 171 -3.74 -6.38 -28.24
N LEU A 172 -2.95 -6.93 -29.16
CA LEU A 172 -1.63 -7.44 -28.85
C LEU A 172 -0.69 -6.26 -28.68
N LEU A 173 0.00 -6.23 -27.55
CA LEU A 173 1.03 -5.25 -27.27
C LEU A 173 2.20 -5.49 -28.24
N ASN A 174 2.61 -4.45 -28.96
CA ASN A 174 3.58 -4.53 -30.06
C ASN A 174 3.25 -5.63 -31.10
N GLN A 175 1.96 -5.89 -31.33
CA GLN A 175 1.46 -6.91 -32.28
C GLN A 175 1.92 -8.36 -32.03
N LYS A 176 2.59 -8.65 -30.91
CA LYS A 176 3.13 -9.99 -30.61
C LYS A 176 2.96 -10.46 -29.17
N TYR A 177 2.62 -9.57 -28.25
CA TYR A 177 2.47 -9.92 -26.84
C TYR A 177 1.01 -9.87 -26.40
N GLU A 178 0.53 -10.98 -25.86
CA GLU A 178 -0.70 -11.02 -25.10
C GLU A 178 -0.42 -10.57 -23.66
N ILE A 179 -1.19 -9.60 -23.15
CA ILE A 179 -1.13 -9.19 -21.75
C ILE A 179 -1.87 -10.24 -20.92
N ILE A 180 -1.13 -10.95 -20.06
CA ILE A 180 -1.69 -11.98 -19.17
C ILE A 180 -2.19 -11.38 -17.86
N SER A 181 -1.41 -10.46 -17.26
CA SER A 181 -1.80 -9.79 -16.02
C SER A 181 -1.05 -8.48 -15.79
N LEU A 182 -1.65 -7.61 -14.98
CA LEU A 182 -1.02 -6.40 -14.42
C LEU A 182 -0.44 -6.76 -13.05
N LEU A 183 0.89 -6.77 -12.93
CA LEU A 183 1.62 -7.14 -11.72
C LEU A 183 1.77 -5.97 -10.74
N LYS A 184 1.99 -4.76 -11.28
CA LYS A 184 2.13 -3.53 -10.49
C LYS A 184 1.59 -2.35 -11.27
N GLU A 185 0.83 -1.50 -10.59
CA GLU A 185 0.30 -0.26 -11.17
C GLU A 185 0.70 0.92 -10.31
N LYS A 186 1.30 1.90 -10.96
CA LYS A 186 1.58 3.24 -10.42
C LYS A 186 0.99 4.27 -11.36
N THR A 187 1.00 5.54 -10.96
CA THR A 187 0.55 6.64 -11.82
C THR A 187 1.50 6.82 -12.99
N THR A 188 2.81 6.77 -12.75
CA THR A 188 3.86 7.02 -13.75
C THR A 188 4.26 5.78 -14.56
N SER A 189 4.02 4.58 -14.03
CA SER A 189 4.47 3.33 -14.62
C SER A 189 3.55 2.15 -14.31
N SER A 190 3.70 1.07 -15.07
CA SER A 190 3.04 -0.21 -14.82
C SER A 190 3.96 -1.37 -15.16
N VAL A 191 3.73 -2.54 -14.57
CA VAL A 191 4.45 -3.77 -14.86
C VAL A 191 3.45 -4.85 -15.24
N TYR A 192 3.65 -5.46 -16.40
CA TYR A 192 2.77 -6.46 -17.01
C TYR A 192 3.49 -7.80 -17.17
N LEU A 193 2.76 -8.89 -16.94
CA LEU A 193 3.15 -10.21 -17.41
C LEU A 193 2.63 -10.38 -18.84
N LEU A 194 3.54 -10.71 -19.75
CA LEU A 194 3.24 -10.91 -21.16
C LEU A 194 3.46 -12.37 -21.54
N LYS A 195 2.74 -12.82 -22.57
CA LYS A 195 3.02 -14.05 -23.30
C LYS A 195 3.24 -13.70 -24.77
N ASN A 196 4.38 -14.11 -25.33
CA ASN A 196 4.64 -13.93 -26.76
C ASN A 196 3.84 -14.98 -27.55
N ILE A 197 3.16 -14.55 -28.62
CA ILE A 197 2.32 -15.45 -29.42
C ILE A 197 3.14 -16.40 -30.30
N ASN A 198 4.39 -16.05 -30.62
CA ASN A 198 5.25 -16.80 -31.54
C ASN A 198 6.00 -17.94 -30.82
N ASP A 199 6.63 -17.67 -29.68
CA ASP A 199 7.43 -18.66 -28.95
C ASP A 199 6.74 -19.20 -27.68
N HIS A 200 5.56 -18.66 -27.35
CA HIS A 200 4.76 -19.00 -26.17
C HIS A 200 5.46 -18.79 -24.82
N LYS A 201 6.59 -18.08 -24.78
CA LYS A 201 7.31 -17.76 -23.54
C LYS A 201 6.71 -16.56 -22.83
N PHE A 202 6.95 -16.50 -21.53
CA PHE A 202 6.55 -15.39 -20.67
C PHE A 202 7.63 -14.32 -20.62
N TYR A 203 7.19 -13.08 -20.52
CA TYR A 203 8.04 -11.89 -20.42
C TYR A 203 7.47 -10.88 -19.43
N ILE A 204 8.30 -9.96 -18.96
CA ILE A 204 7.88 -8.82 -18.14
C ILE A 204 7.98 -7.56 -18.98
N ALA A 205 6.86 -6.87 -19.20
CA ALA A 205 6.89 -5.51 -19.75
C ALA A 205 6.78 -4.49 -18.63
N LYS A 206 7.71 -3.55 -18.62
CA LYS A 206 7.68 -2.41 -17.73
C LYS A 206 7.38 -1.16 -18.55
N GLN A 207 6.20 -0.56 -18.32
CA GLN A 207 5.75 0.67 -18.97
C GLN A 207 6.27 1.89 -18.21
N ALA A 208 6.74 2.89 -18.95
CA ALA A 208 6.96 4.26 -18.49
C ALA A 208 6.01 5.18 -19.27
N ARG A 209 5.14 5.90 -18.56
CA ARG A 209 4.15 6.77 -19.20
C ARG A 209 4.79 8.06 -19.69
N ASN A 210 4.35 8.52 -20.85
CA ASN A 210 4.86 9.76 -21.42
C ASN A 210 4.55 10.96 -20.52
N TYR A 211 5.44 11.95 -20.50
CA TYR A 211 5.29 13.19 -19.74
C TYR A 211 5.11 13.01 -18.22
N THR A 212 5.55 11.87 -17.68
CA THR A 212 5.54 11.60 -16.24
C THR A 212 6.92 11.66 -15.63
N PHE A 213 6.97 11.97 -14.33
CA PHE A 213 8.19 12.33 -13.64
C PHE A 213 8.34 11.59 -12.32
N TYR A 214 9.58 11.22 -12.01
CA TYR A 214 9.99 10.80 -10.67
C TYR A 214 10.31 12.02 -9.81
N ASP A 215 11.10 12.95 -10.36
CA ASP A 215 11.43 14.25 -9.78
C ASP A 215 11.53 15.31 -10.88
N GLU A 216 11.86 16.56 -10.51
CA GLU A 216 11.94 17.69 -11.45
C GLU A 216 12.97 17.50 -12.58
N ASN A 217 13.97 16.62 -12.40
CA ASN A 217 15.05 16.40 -13.35
C ASN A 217 14.95 15.05 -14.08
N ASN A 218 14.18 14.11 -13.55
CA ASN A 218 14.13 12.72 -14.02
C ASN A 218 12.70 12.36 -14.45
N SER A 219 12.51 12.22 -15.76
CA SER A 219 11.29 11.61 -16.31
C SER A 219 11.26 10.11 -16.01
N SER A 220 10.07 9.51 -16.00
CA SER A 220 9.92 8.07 -15.80
C SER A 220 10.50 7.25 -16.96
N ILE A 221 10.56 7.83 -18.16
CA ILE A 221 11.22 7.22 -19.32
C ILE A 221 12.74 7.22 -19.11
N ASN A 222 13.33 8.35 -18.68
CA ASN A 222 14.77 8.46 -18.43
C ASN A 222 15.27 7.42 -17.41
N LEU A 223 14.48 7.14 -16.37
CA LEU A 223 14.78 6.10 -15.37
C LEU A 223 14.82 4.71 -15.99
N ARG A 224 13.86 4.41 -16.87
CA ARG A 224 13.75 3.09 -17.50
C ARG A 224 14.82 2.88 -18.57
N GLU A 225 15.15 3.92 -19.33
CA GLU A 225 16.33 3.91 -20.20
C GLU A 225 17.63 3.73 -19.42
N ASN A 226 17.75 4.36 -18.25
CA ASN A 226 18.91 4.14 -17.38
C ASN A 226 19.00 2.68 -16.92
N GLU A 227 17.87 2.07 -16.56
CA GLU A 227 17.79 0.66 -16.21
C GLU A 227 18.31 -0.26 -17.34
N VAL A 228 17.87 -0.02 -18.59
CA VAL A 228 18.31 -0.77 -19.76
C VAL A 228 19.81 -0.58 -20.02
N ASN A 229 20.27 0.67 -20.02
CA ASN A 229 21.68 0.99 -20.23
C ASN A 229 22.58 0.33 -19.16
N ASN A 230 22.13 0.33 -17.91
CA ASN A 230 22.81 -0.34 -16.83
C ASN A 230 22.85 -1.85 -17.02
N SER A 231 21.74 -2.49 -17.38
CA SER A 231 21.68 -3.93 -17.64
C SER A 231 22.61 -4.35 -18.79
N LEU A 232 22.52 -3.65 -19.93
CA LEU A 232 23.30 -3.94 -21.13
C LEU A 232 24.80 -3.71 -20.93
N LYS A 233 25.19 -2.73 -20.09
CA LYS A 233 26.59 -2.48 -19.77
C LYS A 233 27.13 -3.43 -18.69
N LEU A 234 26.29 -3.80 -17.71
CA LEU A 234 26.70 -4.64 -16.60
C LEU A 234 26.89 -6.09 -17.04
N LEU A 235 26.03 -6.62 -17.91
CA LEU A 235 26.07 -8.01 -18.41
C LEU A 235 26.33 -9.00 -17.25
N SER A 236 25.50 -8.93 -16.21
CA SER A 236 25.61 -9.78 -15.03
C SER A 236 24.56 -10.87 -15.06
N GLU A 237 24.92 -12.03 -14.53
CA GLU A 237 23.98 -13.12 -14.35
C GLU A 237 22.97 -12.88 -13.22
N PHE A 238 23.19 -11.87 -12.37
CA PHE A 238 22.27 -11.43 -11.31
C PHE A 238 21.17 -10.50 -11.84
N VAL A 239 21.18 -10.15 -13.12
CA VAL A 239 20.23 -9.20 -13.70
C VAL A 239 19.43 -9.89 -14.81
N PRO A 240 18.09 -9.70 -14.87
CA PRO A 240 17.30 -10.23 -15.97
C PRO A 240 17.73 -9.66 -17.32
N LYS A 241 17.73 -10.50 -18.34
CA LYS A 241 18.00 -10.10 -19.73
C LYS A 241 16.94 -9.16 -20.24
N PHE A 242 17.40 -8.01 -20.75
CA PHE A 242 16.59 -7.13 -21.57
C PHE A 242 16.36 -7.76 -22.95
N ILE A 243 15.14 -7.63 -23.47
CA ILE A 243 14.72 -8.22 -24.75
C ILE A 243 14.58 -7.13 -25.80
N GLU A 244 13.75 -6.12 -25.54
CA GLU A 244 13.45 -5.04 -26.48
C GLU A 244 12.68 -3.90 -25.82
N SER A 245 12.57 -2.77 -26.53
CA SER A 245 11.68 -1.66 -26.17
C SER A 245 10.88 -1.19 -27.38
N PHE A 246 9.68 -0.66 -27.14
CA PHE A 246 8.81 -0.08 -28.17
C PHE A 246 7.89 0.97 -27.55
N GLU A 247 7.25 1.77 -28.40
CA GLU A 247 6.34 2.85 -28.00
C GLU A 247 4.91 2.58 -28.49
N ILE A 248 3.92 2.85 -27.65
CA ILE A 248 2.50 2.80 -27.99
C ILE A 248 1.82 4.04 -27.42
N GLU A 249 1.25 4.86 -28.31
CA GLU A 249 0.55 6.10 -27.95
C GLU A 249 1.37 7.05 -27.04
N GLY A 250 2.69 7.14 -27.28
CA GLY A 250 3.59 7.95 -26.47
C GLY A 250 4.24 7.20 -25.31
N ASP A 251 3.61 6.15 -24.79
CA ASP A 251 4.13 5.39 -23.65
C ASP A 251 5.21 4.40 -24.10
N CYS A 252 6.32 4.35 -23.36
CA CYS A 252 7.43 3.46 -23.65
C CYS A 252 7.30 2.16 -22.86
N PHE A 253 7.46 1.02 -23.52
CA PHE A 253 7.46 -0.30 -22.92
C PHE A 253 8.82 -0.95 -23.07
N PHE A 254 9.31 -1.55 -21.99
CA PHE A 254 10.61 -2.20 -21.92
C PHE A 254 10.42 -3.64 -21.48
N VAL A 255 10.77 -4.58 -22.35
CA VAL A 255 10.51 -6.01 -22.19
C VAL A 255 11.75 -6.71 -21.66
N TRP A 256 11.56 -7.52 -20.63
CA TRP A 256 12.57 -8.29 -19.93
C TRP A 256 12.19 -9.76 -19.92
N GLU A 257 13.18 -10.64 -19.79
CA GLU A 257 12.91 -12.06 -19.54
C GLU A 257 12.07 -12.24 -18.27
N TYR A 258 11.20 -13.24 -18.28
CA TYR A 258 10.46 -13.63 -17.09
C TYR A 258 11.31 -14.55 -16.21
N LEU A 259 11.36 -14.25 -14.91
CA LEU A 259 12.03 -15.06 -13.89
C LEU A 259 11.00 -15.59 -12.89
N ASN A 260 11.11 -16.86 -12.51
CA ASN A 260 10.25 -17.49 -11.50
C ASN A 260 10.79 -17.23 -10.08
N ILE A 261 10.71 -15.98 -9.66
CA ILE A 261 11.33 -15.47 -8.43
C ILE A 261 10.29 -14.98 -7.42
N ILE A 262 10.63 -15.07 -6.14
CA ILE A 262 9.87 -14.46 -5.04
C ILE A 262 10.60 -13.18 -4.61
N PRO A 263 9.97 -11.99 -4.64
CA PRO A 263 10.57 -10.77 -4.09
C PRO A 263 11.00 -10.95 -2.64
N LEU A 264 12.19 -10.50 -2.27
CA LEU A 264 12.76 -10.83 -0.95
C LEU A 264 11.99 -10.21 0.22
N ASN A 265 11.33 -9.07 -0.01
CA ASN A 265 10.45 -8.45 0.97
C ASN A 265 9.19 -9.30 1.27
N ILE A 266 8.82 -10.21 0.36
CA ILE A 266 7.75 -11.20 0.55
C ILE A 266 8.33 -12.50 1.09
N TRP A 267 9.49 -12.95 0.56
CA TRP A 267 10.19 -14.15 1.01
C TRP A 267 10.46 -14.15 2.51
N LYS A 268 10.87 -13.00 3.08
CA LYS A 268 11.15 -12.86 4.52
C LYS A 268 9.92 -13.04 5.41
N LEU A 269 8.70 -12.90 4.87
CA LEU A 269 7.46 -13.00 5.65
C LEU A 269 7.06 -14.44 6.01
N ARG A 270 7.77 -15.44 5.48
CA ARG A 270 7.50 -16.86 5.77
C ARG A 270 7.82 -17.24 7.20
N GLU A 271 8.79 -16.56 7.82
CA GLU A 271 9.13 -16.73 9.23
C GLU A 271 9.10 -15.37 9.92
N THR A 272 8.50 -15.31 11.10
CA THR A 272 8.60 -14.14 11.97
C THR A 272 9.52 -14.47 13.11
N ILE A 273 10.52 -13.63 13.35
CA ILE A 273 11.42 -13.80 14.48
C ILE A 273 10.71 -13.38 15.77
N ASN A 274 10.43 -14.36 16.62
CA ASN A 274 10.01 -14.18 18.00
C ASN A 274 11.11 -14.75 18.91
N LEU A 275 11.33 -14.18 20.11
CA LEU A 275 12.45 -14.57 21.01
C LEU A 275 12.44 -16.05 21.45
N GLU A 276 11.35 -16.78 21.23
CA GLU A 276 11.17 -18.16 21.69
C GLU A 276 10.84 -19.14 20.53
N GLN A 277 10.97 -18.71 19.28
CA GLN A 277 10.60 -19.53 18.12
C GLN A 277 11.82 -20.12 17.41
N THR A 278 11.81 -21.44 17.23
CA THR A 278 12.74 -22.15 16.34
C THR A 278 12.34 -21.88 14.89
N LEU A 279 13.26 -21.30 14.10
CA LEU A 279 13.08 -21.09 12.67
C LEU A 279 13.16 -22.43 11.93
N SER A 280 12.43 -22.59 10.84
CA SER A 280 12.54 -23.81 10.03
C SER A 280 13.94 -23.98 9.41
N ASN A 281 14.43 -25.22 9.37
CA ASN A 281 15.72 -25.54 8.74
C ASN A 281 15.77 -25.14 7.26
N GLU A 282 14.63 -25.20 6.57
CA GLU A 282 14.49 -24.75 5.18
C GLU A 282 14.74 -23.24 5.07
N PHE A 283 14.15 -22.44 5.96
CA PHE A 283 14.36 -20.99 5.97
C PHE A 283 15.83 -20.63 6.28
N ILE A 284 16.44 -21.28 7.28
CA ILE A 284 17.87 -21.05 7.63
C ILE A 284 18.78 -21.40 6.46
N SER A 285 18.54 -22.52 5.79
CA SER A 285 19.30 -22.95 4.62
C SER A 285 19.18 -21.93 3.48
N GLU A 286 17.97 -21.46 3.18
CA GLU A 286 17.76 -20.43 2.18
C GLU A 286 18.35 -19.07 2.57
N LEU A 287 18.24 -18.67 3.84
CA LEU A 287 18.87 -17.45 4.36
C LEU A 287 20.38 -17.47 4.13
N LYS A 288 21.03 -18.60 4.42
CA LYS A 288 22.47 -18.80 4.18
C LYS A 288 22.81 -18.67 2.69
N ILE A 289 22.02 -19.29 1.82
CA ILE A 289 22.22 -19.23 0.36
C ILE A 289 22.01 -17.80 -0.15
N ILE A 290 20.94 -17.12 0.23
CA ILE A 290 20.65 -15.75 -0.19
C ILE A 290 21.78 -14.81 0.28
N THR A 291 22.26 -14.98 1.50
CA THR A 291 23.40 -14.22 2.03
C THR A 291 24.67 -14.44 1.19
N LEU A 292 24.94 -15.70 0.81
CA LEU A 292 26.05 -16.03 -0.08
C LEU A 292 25.91 -15.37 -1.46
N GLU A 293 24.72 -15.42 -2.05
CA GLU A 293 24.45 -14.83 -3.36
C GLU A 293 24.60 -13.30 -3.33
N PHE A 294 24.19 -12.64 -2.25
CA PHE A 294 24.43 -11.22 -2.03
C PHE A 294 25.93 -10.87 -2.00
N ILE A 295 26.74 -11.68 -1.32
CA ILE A 295 28.20 -11.50 -1.24
C ILE A 295 28.86 -11.66 -2.63
N LYS A 296 28.45 -12.68 -3.40
CA LYS A 296 28.94 -12.89 -4.77
C LYS A 296 28.56 -11.74 -5.70
N MET A 297 27.30 -11.31 -5.66
CA MET A 297 26.81 -10.18 -6.45
C MET A 297 27.60 -8.91 -6.11
N HIS A 298 27.81 -8.62 -4.83
CA HIS A 298 28.58 -7.47 -4.39
C HIS A 298 30.03 -7.50 -4.90
N LYS A 299 30.67 -8.66 -4.86
CA LYS A 299 32.02 -8.85 -5.42
C LYS A 299 32.06 -8.54 -6.91
N GLU A 300 31.11 -9.08 -7.67
CA GLU A 300 31.04 -8.84 -9.12
C GLU A 300 30.84 -7.34 -9.41
N PHE A 301 29.90 -6.70 -8.73
CA PHE A 301 29.52 -5.31 -9.00
C PHE A 301 30.65 -4.35 -8.60
N GLN A 302 31.35 -4.61 -7.50
CA GLN A 302 32.54 -3.87 -7.13
C GLN A 302 33.64 -3.97 -8.20
N ASN A 303 33.90 -5.18 -8.73
CA ASN A 303 34.89 -5.36 -9.80
C ASN A 303 34.51 -4.59 -11.08
N LYS A 304 33.21 -4.47 -11.36
CA LYS A 304 32.66 -3.72 -12.51
C LYS A 304 32.45 -2.22 -12.21
N LYS A 305 32.82 -1.73 -11.03
CA LYS A 305 32.58 -0.36 -10.55
C LYS A 305 31.11 0.06 -10.69
N PHE A 306 30.21 -0.87 -10.39
CA PHE A 306 28.77 -0.68 -10.47
C PHE A 306 28.20 -0.49 -9.06
N ASN A 307 27.45 0.61 -8.86
CA ASN A 307 26.86 0.97 -7.59
C ASN A 307 25.35 0.80 -7.65
N ILE A 308 24.82 0.03 -6.69
CA ILE A 308 23.38 -0.01 -6.43
C ILE A 308 23.04 1.20 -5.57
N ASN A 309 22.03 1.96 -5.98
CA ASN A 309 21.65 3.16 -5.24
C ASN A 309 20.34 3.01 -4.46
N ASP A 310 19.55 1.96 -4.69
CA ASP A 310 18.31 1.68 -3.96
C ASP A 310 18.33 0.27 -3.35
N TYR A 311 19.05 0.14 -2.22
CA TYR A 311 19.14 -1.10 -1.46
C TYR A 311 17.82 -1.36 -0.70
N ASN A 312 16.91 -2.08 -1.35
CA ASN A 312 15.62 -2.47 -0.80
C ASN A 312 15.29 -3.90 -1.22
N LEU A 313 14.83 -4.75 -0.28
CA LEU A 313 14.45 -6.13 -0.56
C LEU A 313 13.37 -6.28 -1.64
N SER A 314 12.56 -5.25 -1.92
CA SER A 314 11.60 -5.28 -3.04
C SER A 314 12.25 -5.27 -4.42
N ASN A 315 13.51 -4.84 -4.51
CA ASN A 315 14.26 -4.75 -5.76
C ASN A 315 15.05 -6.02 -6.05
N PHE A 316 14.98 -7.01 -5.16
CA PHE A 316 15.63 -8.31 -5.30
C PHE A 316 14.59 -9.42 -5.28
N GLY A 317 14.81 -10.45 -6.09
CA GLY A 317 14.01 -11.67 -6.06
C GLY A 317 14.88 -12.91 -5.98
N TYR A 318 14.35 -13.96 -5.38
CA TYR A 318 15.03 -15.23 -5.19
C TYR A 318 14.29 -16.36 -5.90
N ASP A 319 15.00 -17.07 -6.77
CA ASP A 319 14.53 -18.32 -7.36
C ASP A 319 14.91 -19.47 -6.43
N ARG A 320 13.91 -20.07 -5.79
CA ARG A 320 14.12 -21.17 -4.84
C ARG A 320 14.62 -22.46 -5.50
N LYS A 321 14.25 -22.69 -6.76
CA LYS A 321 14.62 -23.90 -7.50
C LYS A 321 16.06 -23.81 -7.99
N LEU A 322 16.42 -22.67 -8.58
CA LEU A 322 17.78 -22.38 -9.04
C LEU A 322 18.72 -21.96 -7.91
N LYS A 323 18.18 -21.66 -6.72
CA LYS A 323 18.93 -21.15 -5.56
C LYS A 323 19.74 -19.89 -5.92
N LYS A 324 19.11 -18.99 -6.69
CA LYS A 324 19.77 -17.84 -7.31
C LYS A 324 19.07 -16.54 -6.98
N LEU A 325 19.87 -15.52 -6.70
CA LEU A 325 19.44 -14.14 -6.46
C LEU A 325 19.38 -13.36 -7.78
N TYR A 326 18.40 -12.46 -7.90
CA TYR A 326 18.31 -11.50 -8.99
C TYR A 326 18.04 -10.09 -8.47
N LEU A 327 18.75 -9.10 -9.00
CA LEU A 327 18.45 -7.68 -8.89
C LEU A 327 17.56 -7.30 -10.07
N ILE A 328 16.29 -6.97 -9.79
CA ILE A 328 15.25 -6.77 -10.80
C ILE A 328 14.96 -5.30 -11.09
N ASP A 329 15.62 -4.38 -10.38
CA ASP A 329 15.46 -2.94 -10.57
C ASP A 329 16.84 -2.25 -10.54
N LEU A 330 17.20 -1.63 -11.67
CA LEU A 330 18.46 -0.90 -11.85
C LEU A 330 18.24 0.57 -12.18
N GLU A 331 17.02 1.09 -12.05
CA GLU A 331 16.65 2.42 -12.56
C GLU A 331 17.43 3.55 -11.87
N HIS A 332 17.77 3.34 -10.58
CA HIS A 332 18.55 4.27 -9.76
C HIS A 332 20.05 3.97 -9.70
N SER A 333 20.47 2.80 -10.19
CA SER A 333 21.86 2.34 -10.12
C SER A 333 22.74 3.07 -11.14
N TYR A 334 24.05 3.02 -10.95
CA TYR A 334 24.98 3.74 -11.83
C TYR A 334 26.41 3.15 -11.79
N PHE A 335 27.18 3.42 -12.83
CA PHE A 335 28.63 3.13 -12.86
C PHE A 335 29.42 4.30 -12.27
N GLU A 336 30.49 4.02 -11.53
CA GLU A 336 31.38 5.07 -11.04
C GLU A 336 31.86 5.98 -12.18
N GLY A 337 31.86 7.29 -11.92
CA GLY A 337 32.20 8.31 -12.92
C GLY A 337 31.05 8.75 -13.83
N SER A 338 29.84 8.18 -13.71
CA SER A 338 28.67 8.68 -14.46
C SER A 338 28.15 10.01 -13.90
N ASN A 339 27.75 10.92 -14.79
CA ASN A 339 27.13 12.20 -14.42
C ASN A 339 25.67 12.07 -13.91
N LYS A 340 25.04 10.91 -14.10
CA LYS A 340 23.66 10.61 -13.65
C LYS A 340 23.68 10.05 -12.22
N LYS A 341 23.83 10.92 -11.22
CA LYS A 341 23.52 10.55 -9.82
C LYS A 341 22.07 10.90 -9.52
N ILE A 342 21.21 9.89 -9.49
CA ILE A 342 19.82 10.07 -9.08
C ILE A 342 19.80 10.09 -7.54
N ASN A 343 19.21 11.12 -6.94
CA ASN A 343 19.15 11.22 -5.49
C ASN A 343 18.09 10.28 -4.94
N VAL A 344 18.53 9.21 -4.27
CA VAL A 344 17.66 8.31 -3.50
C VAL A 344 18.03 8.48 -2.02
N CYS A 345 17.09 8.89 -1.15
CA CYS A 345 17.36 8.88 0.29
C CYS A 345 17.25 7.44 0.80
N ASN A 346 18.37 6.72 0.76
CA ASN A 346 18.48 5.44 1.43
C ASN A 346 18.41 5.62 2.93
N SER A 347 17.97 4.61 3.67
CA SER A 347 17.85 4.67 5.14
C SER A 347 19.18 4.98 5.86
N ILE A 348 20.32 4.83 5.16
CA ILE A 348 21.65 5.29 5.59
C ILE A 348 21.72 6.81 5.78
N CYS A 349 20.91 7.60 5.05
CA CYS A 349 20.80 9.05 5.25
C CYS A 349 20.37 9.41 6.68
N LYS A 350 19.85 8.44 7.45
CA LYS A 350 19.41 8.61 8.83
C LYS A 350 20.44 8.21 9.88
N LEU A 351 21.59 7.63 9.51
CA LEU A 351 22.61 7.22 10.49
C LEU A 351 23.34 8.44 11.07
N ASP A 352 23.56 8.44 12.39
CA ASP A 352 24.25 9.54 13.09
C ASP A 352 25.70 9.71 12.63
N LYS A 353 26.40 8.60 12.42
CA LYS A 353 27.77 8.57 11.90
C LYS A 353 27.77 8.11 10.46
N LYS A 354 28.41 8.89 9.59
CA LYS A 354 28.54 8.51 8.18
C LYS A 354 29.46 7.28 8.05
N PRO A 355 29.02 6.25 7.31
CA PRO A 355 29.76 5.01 7.10
C PRO A 355 31.11 5.22 6.39
N LEU A 356 32.10 4.37 6.70
CA LEU A 356 33.40 4.34 6.00
C LEU A 356 33.27 3.94 4.52
N ASN A 357 32.34 3.03 4.22
CA ASN A 357 32.00 2.61 2.86
C ASN A 357 30.48 2.42 2.76
N GLN A 358 29.81 3.26 1.97
CA GLN A 358 28.35 3.26 1.88
C GLN A 358 27.79 1.97 1.28
N ASN A 359 28.46 1.36 0.31
CA ASN A 359 27.96 0.15 -0.36
C ASN A 359 28.02 -1.05 0.58
N ASN A 360 29.12 -1.23 1.31
CA ASN A 360 29.27 -2.33 2.25
C ASN A 360 28.20 -2.27 3.36
N ILE A 361 27.97 -1.09 3.91
CA ILE A 361 26.95 -0.89 4.96
C ILE A 361 25.53 -0.99 4.40
N SER A 362 25.29 -0.56 3.16
CA SER A 362 24.01 -0.80 2.50
C SER A 362 23.72 -2.29 2.34
N LEU A 363 24.74 -3.06 1.95
CA LEU A 363 24.63 -4.51 1.83
C LEU A 363 24.39 -5.16 3.21
N ALA A 364 25.13 -4.74 4.24
CA ALA A 364 24.96 -5.24 5.60
C ALA A 364 23.52 -5.04 6.10
N LEU A 365 22.99 -3.83 5.94
CA LEU A 365 21.62 -3.49 6.33
C LEU A 365 20.55 -4.19 5.48
N LEU A 366 20.83 -4.43 4.19
CA LEU A 366 19.94 -5.20 3.32
C LEU A 366 19.89 -6.68 3.74
N ILE A 367 21.05 -7.29 4.00
CA ILE A 367 21.15 -8.68 4.47
C ILE A 367 20.47 -8.80 5.84
N SER A 368 20.70 -7.85 6.76
CA SER A 368 20.04 -7.87 8.06
C SER A 368 18.52 -7.70 7.94
N ASP A 369 18.04 -6.97 6.92
CA ASP A 369 16.60 -6.86 6.61
C ASP A 369 15.97 -8.20 6.22
N LEU A 370 16.73 -9.23 5.82
CA LEU A 370 16.16 -10.57 5.61
C LEU A 370 15.57 -11.15 6.91
N LEU A 371 16.10 -10.72 8.05
CA LEU A 371 15.66 -11.14 9.38
C LEU A 371 14.88 -10.04 10.11
N LEU A 372 15.38 -8.80 10.15
CA LEU A 372 14.87 -7.72 10.99
C LEU A 372 14.71 -6.41 10.22
N ASP A 373 13.54 -5.78 10.30
CA ASP A 373 13.23 -4.49 9.68
C ASP A 373 14.07 -3.34 10.29
N TYR A 374 15.28 -3.16 9.75
CA TYR A 374 16.24 -2.17 10.23
C TYR A 374 15.74 -0.73 10.00
N LYS A 375 14.92 -0.49 8.97
CA LYS A 375 14.43 0.86 8.63
C LYS A 375 13.56 1.41 9.75
N LYS A 376 12.76 0.55 10.39
CA LYS A 376 11.97 0.92 11.58
C LYS A 376 12.87 1.17 12.78
N PHE A 377 13.90 0.34 13.01
CA PHE A 377 14.88 0.58 14.06
C PHE A 377 15.55 1.95 13.89
N LEU A 378 16.15 2.22 12.73
CA LEU A 378 16.90 3.45 12.48
C LEU A 378 16.03 4.70 12.48
N SER A 379 14.72 4.56 12.27
CA SER A 379 13.79 5.68 12.44
C SER A 379 13.62 6.09 13.90
N PHE A 380 13.82 5.14 14.84
CA PHE A 380 13.75 5.34 16.28
C PHE A 380 15.11 5.71 16.87
N ASP A 381 16.15 4.96 16.49
CA ASP A 381 17.49 5.07 17.02
C ASP A 381 18.50 4.99 15.85
N PRO A 382 19.03 6.13 15.42
CA PRO A 382 19.91 6.23 14.25
C PRO A 382 21.32 5.67 14.48
N ASP A 383 21.63 5.15 15.66
CA ASP A 383 22.93 4.58 16.01
C ASP A 383 23.05 3.12 15.52
N LEU A 384 23.92 2.93 14.52
CA LEU A 384 24.20 1.63 13.92
C LEU A 384 24.75 0.61 14.93
N GLU A 385 25.54 1.03 15.91
CA GLU A 385 26.14 0.10 16.87
C GLU A 385 25.08 -0.55 17.75
N ASN A 386 24.05 0.22 18.15
CA ASN A 386 22.90 -0.33 18.87
C ASN A 386 22.08 -1.28 18.00
N TYR A 387 21.95 -1.00 16.70
CA TYR A 387 21.30 -1.91 15.77
C TYR A 387 22.02 -3.25 15.68
N LEU A 388 23.35 -3.23 15.52
CA LEU A 388 24.17 -4.43 15.44
C LEU A 388 24.12 -5.24 16.75
N ARG A 389 24.23 -4.58 17.90
CA ARG A 389 24.09 -5.23 19.21
C ARG A 389 22.71 -5.90 19.37
N TYR A 390 21.64 -5.23 18.92
CA TYR A 390 20.28 -5.79 18.95
C TYR A 390 20.13 -6.99 18.01
N LEU A 391 20.63 -6.86 16.78
CA LEU A 391 20.63 -7.95 15.80
C LEU A 391 21.36 -9.18 16.34
N ASN A 392 22.54 -9.00 16.95
CA ASN A 392 23.31 -10.07 17.57
C ASN A 392 22.51 -10.76 18.68
N PHE A 393 21.88 -9.97 19.56
CA PHE A 393 21.01 -10.49 20.60
C PHE A 393 19.86 -11.33 20.02
N ILE A 394 19.18 -10.87 18.98
CA ILE A 394 18.10 -11.61 18.34
C ILE A 394 18.60 -12.93 17.73
N ILE A 395 19.70 -12.88 16.98
CA ILE A 395 20.31 -14.08 16.38
C ILE A 395 20.69 -15.07 17.49
N SER A 396 21.19 -14.60 18.64
CA SER A 396 21.51 -15.44 19.80
C SER A 396 20.34 -16.29 20.28
N LYS A 397 19.10 -15.83 20.10
CA LYS A 397 17.86 -16.53 20.50
C LYS A 397 17.23 -17.40 19.40
N THR A 398 17.84 -17.45 18.22
CA THR A 398 17.40 -18.32 17.11
C THR A 398 18.32 -19.54 16.95
N ASN A 399 17.84 -20.54 16.21
CA ASN A 399 18.59 -21.73 15.81
C ASN A 399 19.44 -21.53 14.54
N ILE A 400 19.77 -20.30 14.16
CA ILE A 400 20.72 -20.02 13.08
C ILE A 400 22.10 -20.53 13.51
N ASP A 401 22.74 -21.36 12.67
CA ASP A 401 23.93 -22.16 13.01
C ASP A 401 25.20 -21.77 12.22
N PHE A 402 25.12 -20.70 11.44
CA PHE A 402 26.21 -20.20 10.60
C PHE A 402 26.48 -18.72 10.90
N GLY A 403 27.62 -18.20 10.43
CA GLY A 403 28.09 -16.85 10.76
C GLY A 403 27.33 -15.71 10.08
N PHE A 404 26.02 -15.62 10.31
CA PHE A 404 25.14 -14.59 9.74
C PHE A 404 25.42 -13.21 10.34
N PHE A 405 25.57 -13.13 11.66
CA PHE A 405 25.88 -11.87 12.34
C PHE A 405 27.28 -11.37 11.97
N GLU A 406 28.25 -12.29 11.95
CA GLU A 406 29.66 -12.04 11.73
C GLU A 406 29.92 -11.39 10.37
N ILE A 407 29.18 -11.78 9.33
CA ILE A 407 29.23 -11.11 8.02
C ILE A 407 28.65 -9.71 8.09
N ILE A 408 27.50 -9.54 8.74
CA ILE A 408 26.83 -8.23 8.82
C ILE A 408 27.71 -7.25 9.59
N ASP A 409 28.31 -7.69 10.69
CA ASP A 409 29.26 -6.91 11.48
C ASP A 409 30.53 -6.57 10.69
N TYR A 410 31.10 -7.55 9.98
CA TYR A 410 32.25 -7.33 9.10
C TYR A 410 31.95 -6.29 8.01
N LEU A 411 30.86 -6.46 7.25
CA LEU A 411 30.44 -5.53 6.20
C LEU A 411 30.13 -4.14 6.77
N SER A 412 29.66 -4.07 8.01
CA SER A 412 29.35 -2.80 8.67
C SER A 412 30.60 -2.00 9.07
N ASN A 413 31.76 -2.64 9.19
CA ASN A 413 32.98 -2.02 9.69
C ASN A 413 34.12 -1.95 8.64
N VAL A 414 34.02 -2.71 7.55
CA VAL A 414 35.11 -2.85 6.59
C VAL A 414 35.19 -1.69 5.58
N LYS A 415 36.39 -1.13 5.42
CA LYS A 415 36.69 -0.12 4.38
C LYS A 415 36.74 -0.74 2.97
N ILE A 416 37.51 -1.83 2.83
CA ILE A 416 37.74 -2.55 1.58
C ILE A 416 37.16 -3.95 1.73
N PHE A 417 36.16 -4.26 0.91
CA PHE A 417 35.51 -5.56 0.91
C PHE A 417 36.48 -6.69 0.50
N ASP A 418 36.52 -7.76 1.29
CA ASP A 418 37.28 -8.99 1.05
C ASP A 418 36.29 -10.17 0.91
N PHE A 419 36.29 -10.76 -0.28
CA PHE A 419 35.39 -11.86 -0.61
C PHE A 419 35.73 -13.14 0.16
N GLU A 420 37.00 -13.53 0.21
CA GLU A 420 37.41 -14.80 0.85
C GLU A 420 37.14 -14.74 2.36
N LYS A 421 37.44 -13.60 2.99
CA LYS A 421 37.09 -13.38 4.40
C LYS A 421 35.58 -13.47 4.63
N SER A 422 34.76 -12.91 3.74
CA SER A 422 33.30 -12.99 3.85
C SER A 422 32.78 -14.43 3.76
N ILE A 423 33.37 -15.25 2.88
CA ILE A 423 33.03 -16.68 2.75
C ILE A 423 33.45 -17.47 4.00
N GLN A 424 34.62 -17.16 4.58
CA GLN A 424 35.08 -17.79 5.82
C GLN A 424 34.14 -17.48 6.99
N LEU A 425 33.72 -16.21 7.14
CA LEU A 425 32.76 -15.80 8.17
C LEU A 425 31.40 -16.47 7.97
N LEU A 426 30.89 -16.58 6.74
CA LEU A 426 29.63 -17.31 6.49
C LEU A 426 29.68 -18.79 6.88
N LYS A 427 30.86 -19.39 6.79
CA LYS A 427 31.08 -20.81 7.15
C LYS A 427 31.37 -21.00 8.63
N SER A 428 31.72 -19.95 9.38
CA SER A 428 31.98 -20.08 10.81
C SER A 428 30.71 -20.49 11.54
N GLN A 429 30.89 -21.22 12.65
CA GLN A 429 29.79 -21.43 13.59
C GLN A 429 29.46 -20.12 14.28
N LYS A 430 28.19 -19.98 14.68
CA LYS A 430 27.70 -18.87 15.49
C LYS A 430 28.56 -18.72 16.75
N LEU A 431 29.01 -17.50 17.04
CA LEU A 431 29.59 -17.18 18.35
C LEU A 431 28.50 -17.26 19.42
N ASN A 432 28.61 -18.26 20.31
CA ASN A 432 27.75 -18.42 21.49
C ASN A 432 28.19 -17.48 22.61
N ASP A 433 28.07 -16.18 22.38
CA ASP A 433 28.24 -15.22 23.47
C ASP A 433 26.90 -15.06 24.18
N ASN A 434 26.91 -15.15 25.53
CA ASN A 434 25.80 -14.71 26.37
C ASN A 434 25.65 -13.19 26.25
N ILE A 435 25.10 -12.73 25.12
CA ILE A 435 24.97 -11.31 24.80
C ILE A 435 23.78 -10.77 25.58
N TYR A 436 24.07 -9.90 26.54
CA TYR A 436 23.08 -9.08 27.22
C TYR A 436 23.00 -7.73 26.50
N PHE A 437 21.79 -7.30 26.15
CA PHE A 437 21.55 -5.98 25.56
C PHE A 437 21.04 -5.03 26.66
N GLU A 438 21.85 -4.02 27.00
CA GLU A 438 21.57 -3.10 28.12
C GLU A 438 20.34 -2.20 27.93
N GLN A 439 19.79 -1.77 29.06
CA GLN A 439 18.54 -1.03 29.22
C GLN A 439 18.66 0.42 28.74
N LYS A 440 18.18 0.74 27.53
CA LYS A 440 18.11 2.15 27.10
C LYS A 440 17.06 2.95 27.87
N ASN A 441 17.40 4.23 28.04
CA ASN A 441 16.68 5.24 28.78
C ASN A 441 15.18 5.34 28.40
N LYS A 442 14.31 5.01 29.36
CA LYS A 442 12.83 5.04 29.28
C LYS A 442 12.29 6.38 28.73
N GLU A 443 12.98 7.48 28.98
CA GLU A 443 12.61 8.82 28.53
C GLU A 443 12.76 9.03 27.01
N LYS A 444 13.78 8.45 26.37
CA LYS A 444 13.97 8.56 24.90
C LYS A 444 12.82 7.88 24.16
N VAL A 445 12.38 6.73 24.65
CA VAL A 445 11.23 5.98 24.09
C VAL A 445 9.93 6.79 24.22
N ILE A 446 9.68 7.36 25.39
CA ILE A 446 8.50 8.20 25.65
C ILE A 446 8.49 9.44 24.73
N ASN A 447 9.63 10.09 24.52
CA ASN A 447 9.73 11.27 23.66
C ASN A 447 9.54 10.95 22.17
N PHE A 448 10.10 9.83 21.67
CA PHE A 448 9.85 9.39 20.28
C PHE A 448 8.36 9.13 20.02
N LEU A 449 7.69 8.42 20.93
CA LEU A 449 6.26 8.14 20.84
C LEU A 449 5.42 9.42 20.87
N LYS A 450 5.80 10.41 21.70
CA LYS A 450 5.18 11.75 21.73
C LYS A 450 5.35 12.48 20.39
N ILE A 451 6.53 12.44 19.76
CA ILE A 451 6.81 13.09 18.47
C ILE A 451 6.01 12.44 17.33
N LYS A 452 5.93 11.09 17.27
CA LYS A 452 5.08 10.39 16.29
C LYS A 452 3.59 10.71 16.48
N SER A 453 3.13 10.90 17.72
CA SER A 453 1.74 11.28 18.01
C SER A 453 1.38 12.71 17.60
N SER A 454 2.36 13.60 17.44
CA SER A 454 2.16 15.02 17.11
C SER A 454 2.20 15.32 15.60
N GLN A 455 2.70 14.40 14.76
CA GLN A 455 2.69 14.56 13.30
C GLN A 455 1.25 14.41 12.75
N LYS A 456 0.69 15.51 12.23
CA LYS A 456 -0.64 15.58 11.62
C LYS A 456 -0.67 14.84 10.28
N HIS A 457 -1.02 13.56 10.28
CA HIS A 457 -1.62 12.90 9.12
C HIS A 457 -2.98 12.27 9.50
N ASN A 458 -3.72 11.81 8.47
CA ASN A 458 -5.18 11.58 8.41
C ASN A 458 -5.86 11.06 9.69
N LEU A 459 -7.15 11.37 9.86
CA LEU A 459 -7.99 10.91 10.97
C LEU A 459 -7.97 9.37 11.19
N GLU A 460 -7.74 8.58 10.14
CA GLU A 460 -7.57 7.12 10.21
C GLU A 460 -6.20 6.71 10.79
N GLU A 461 -5.10 7.35 10.35
CA GLU A 461 -3.77 7.14 10.96
C GLU A 461 -3.70 7.68 12.40
N ARG A 462 -4.52 8.68 12.74
CA ARG A 462 -4.68 9.20 14.11
C ARG A 462 -5.35 8.21 15.06
N LEU A 463 -6.09 7.24 14.53
CA LEU A 463 -6.63 6.12 15.30
C LEU A 463 -5.61 4.97 15.39
N GLU A 464 -4.81 4.75 14.35
CA GLU A 464 -3.71 3.77 14.35
C GLU A 464 -2.53 4.20 15.24
N SER A 465 -2.21 5.49 15.33
CA SER A 465 -1.09 6.00 16.17
C SER A 465 -1.43 6.14 17.66
N LYS A 466 -2.71 6.08 18.03
CA LYS A 466 -3.17 6.00 19.43
C LYS A 466 -3.11 4.58 20.02
N THR A 467 -2.92 3.56 19.18
CA THR A 467 -2.97 2.13 19.56
C THR A 467 -2.00 1.74 20.68
N PHE A 468 -0.83 2.37 20.78
CA PHE A 468 0.21 1.93 21.71
C PHE A 468 -0.10 2.25 23.18
N VAL A 469 -0.70 3.41 23.45
CA VAL A 469 -1.26 3.76 24.77
C VAL A 469 -2.62 3.08 24.98
N ASP A 470 -3.33 2.78 23.88
CA ASP A 470 -4.65 2.19 23.94
C ASP A 470 -4.67 0.67 24.19
N ILE A 471 -3.74 -0.18 23.75
CA ILE A 471 -3.91 -1.65 23.88
C ILE A 471 -4.01 -2.14 25.34
N ARG A 472 -3.16 -1.64 26.25
CA ARG A 472 -3.33 -1.93 27.70
C ARG A 472 -4.65 -1.37 28.22
N PHE A 473 -5.03 -0.18 27.79
CA PHE A 473 -6.33 0.42 28.13
C PHE A 473 -7.51 -0.40 27.57
N LEU A 474 -7.39 -0.96 26.36
CA LEU A 474 -8.37 -1.76 25.65
C LEU A 474 -8.53 -3.16 26.28
N LEU A 475 -7.44 -3.79 26.70
CA LEU A 475 -7.47 -4.99 27.55
C LEU A 475 -8.02 -4.67 28.95
N SER A 476 -7.76 -3.46 29.47
CA SER A 476 -8.35 -3.00 30.73
C SER A 476 -9.83 -2.60 30.60
N LEU A 477 -10.39 -2.55 29.38
CA LEU A 477 -11.81 -2.26 29.20
C LEU A 477 -12.61 -3.31 29.95
N SER A 478 -13.27 -2.86 31.01
CA SER A 478 -14.33 -3.66 31.61
C SER A 478 -15.43 -3.86 30.58
N PHE A 479 -16.15 -4.98 30.69
CA PHE A 479 -17.31 -5.26 29.84
C PHE A 479 -18.31 -4.07 29.79
N LYS A 480 -18.41 -3.29 30.87
CA LYS A 480 -19.22 -2.07 30.98
C LYS A 480 -18.72 -0.92 30.07
N ARG A 481 -17.40 -0.75 29.90
CA ARG A 481 -16.82 0.23 28.97
C ARG A 481 -16.86 -0.25 27.52
N PHE A 482 -16.63 -1.55 27.30
CA PHE A 482 -16.75 -2.17 25.98
C PHE A 482 -18.18 -2.07 25.42
N SER A 483 -19.19 -2.36 26.26
CA SER A 483 -20.60 -2.19 25.89
C SER A 483 -21.01 -0.74 25.64
N PHE A 484 -20.44 0.23 26.38
CA PHE A 484 -20.59 1.66 26.07
C PHE A 484 -20.04 2.00 24.68
N TRP A 485 -18.88 1.44 24.32
CA TRP A 485 -18.27 1.66 23.01
C TRP A 485 -19.11 1.07 21.88
N ILE A 486 -19.62 -0.15 22.01
CA ILE A 486 -20.55 -0.76 21.05
C ILE A 486 -21.85 0.07 20.93
N ARG A 487 -22.41 0.57 22.04
CA ARG A 487 -23.57 1.46 22.00
C ARG A 487 -23.26 2.76 21.25
N LYS A 488 -22.06 3.33 21.39
CA LYS A 488 -21.65 4.51 20.61
C LYS A 488 -21.42 4.18 19.14
N PHE A 489 -20.93 2.97 18.86
CA PHE A 489 -20.77 2.42 17.51
C PHE A 489 -22.10 2.33 16.76
N LYS A 490 -23.18 1.96 17.45
CA LYS A 490 -24.57 2.03 16.96
C LYS A 490 -24.92 3.42 16.40
N TYR A 491 -24.42 4.51 16.98
CA TYR A 491 -24.74 5.89 16.55
C TYR A 491 -23.78 6.44 15.49
N VAL A 492 -22.51 6.00 15.49
CA VAL A 492 -21.45 6.59 14.65
C VAL A 492 -21.30 5.88 13.30
N LYS A 493 -21.81 4.64 13.15
CA LYS A 493 -21.51 3.81 11.96
C LYS A 493 -22.70 3.21 11.20
N LEU A 494 -23.94 3.54 11.56
CA LEU A 494 -25.11 3.14 10.75
C LEU A 494 -25.15 3.81 9.36
N ASN A 495 -24.51 4.98 9.20
CA ASN A 495 -24.34 5.63 7.89
C ASN A 495 -23.07 5.18 7.13
N LEU A 496 -22.27 4.27 7.70
CA LEU A 496 -20.95 3.85 7.21
C LEU A 496 -20.77 2.33 7.20
N ILE A 497 -21.87 1.56 7.24
CA ILE A 497 -21.85 0.23 6.66
C ILE A 497 -21.66 0.48 5.16
N ASP A 498 -20.51 0.09 4.61
CA ASP A 498 -20.33 0.14 3.17
C ASP A 498 -21.50 -0.60 2.52
N ALA A 499 -22.34 0.12 1.77
CA ALA A 499 -23.41 -0.44 0.93
C ALA A 499 -22.90 -1.42 -0.15
N GLU A 500 -21.60 -1.74 -0.12
CA GLU A 500 -20.93 -2.79 -0.89
C GLU A 500 -20.85 -4.14 -0.13
N ILE A 501 -21.34 -4.25 1.10
CA ILE A 501 -21.39 -5.52 1.85
C ILE A 501 -22.75 -6.18 1.64
N ASP A 502 -22.78 -7.53 1.70
CA ASP A 502 -24.01 -8.35 1.63
C ASP A 502 -25.16 -7.70 2.42
N LEU A 503 -26.18 -7.20 1.69
CA LEU A 503 -27.33 -6.48 2.27
C LEU A 503 -28.04 -7.34 3.32
N ASP A 504 -28.14 -8.64 3.05
CA ASP A 504 -28.74 -9.63 3.95
C ASP A 504 -27.95 -9.74 5.27
N LEU A 505 -26.61 -9.80 5.21
CA LEU A 505 -25.77 -9.83 6.43
C LEU A 505 -25.97 -8.58 7.31
N THR A 506 -26.11 -7.43 6.67
CA THR A 506 -26.31 -6.15 7.35
C THR A 506 -27.67 -6.10 8.06
N ASP A 507 -28.73 -6.49 7.36
CA ASP A 507 -30.09 -6.50 7.92
C ASP A 507 -30.22 -7.46 9.11
N ARG A 508 -29.58 -8.63 9.02
CA ARG A 508 -29.55 -9.62 10.11
C ARG A 508 -28.88 -9.07 11.38
N TYR A 509 -27.71 -8.44 11.24
CA TYR A 509 -27.06 -7.78 12.38
C TYR A 509 -27.92 -6.64 12.95
N GLN A 510 -28.56 -5.84 12.08
CA GLN A 510 -29.41 -4.75 12.50
C GLN A 510 -30.60 -5.24 13.35
N LYS A 511 -31.22 -6.34 12.95
CA LYS A 511 -32.32 -6.97 13.68
C LYS A 511 -31.90 -7.42 15.09
N ILE A 512 -30.77 -8.12 15.20
CA ILE A 512 -30.20 -8.55 16.49
C ILE A 512 -29.86 -7.35 17.37
N ILE A 513 -29.20 -6.32 16.82
CA ILE A 513 -28.82 -5.10 17.56
C ILE A 513 -30.05 -4.34 18.04
N ASN A 514 -31.09 -4.21 17.20
CA ASN A 514 -32.32 -3.53 17.57
C ASN A 514 -33.01 -4.22 18.76
N ILE A 515 -33.06 -5.56 18.77
CA ILE A 515 -33.62 -6.33 19.89
C ILE A 515 -32.73 -6.16 21.14
N LEU A 516 -31.41 -6.36 21.00
CA LEU A 516 -30.43 -6.26 22.09
C LEU A 516 -30.39 -4.89 22.76
N PHE A 517 -30.61 -3.80 22.01
CA PHE A 517 -30.51 -2.43 22.53
C PHE A 517 -31.84 -1.69 22.53
N SER A 518 -32.97 -2.41 22.45
CA SER A 518 -34.29 -1.85 22.69
C SER A 518 -34.42 -1.38 24.15
N ASN A 519 -35.16 -0.29 24.37
CA ASN A 519 -35.45 0.26 25.71
C ASN A 519 -36.47 -0.58 26.50
N LYS A 520 -37.12 -1.58 25.86
CA LYS A 520 -38.04 -2.52 26.49
C LYS A 520 -37.27 -3.73 27.07
N LYS A 521 -37.90 -4.48 27.99
CA LYS A 521 -37.36 -5.76 28.49
C LYS A 521 -37.12 -6.66 27.27
N THR A 522 -35.87 -7.10 27.07
CA THR A 522 -35.48 -7.88 25.89
C THR A 522 -36.34 -9.14 25.82
N ASN A 523 -37.05 -9.35 24.71
CA ASN A 523 -37.67 -10.65 24.46
C ASN A 523 -36.56 -11.65 24.11
N SER A 524 -36.15 -12.44 25.11
CA SER A 524 -35.03 -13.37 24.99
C SER A 524 -35.30 -14.48 23.98
N GLU A 525 -36.54 -14.92 23.84
CA GLU A 525 -36.90 -15.99 22.87
C GLU A 525 -36.71 -15.54 21.44
N ILE A 526 -37.21 -14.35 21.08
CA ILE A 526 -37.03 -13.77 19.75
C ILE A 526 -35.53 -13.54 19.50
N LEU A 527 -34.82 -12.95 20.47
CA LEU A 527 -33.39 -12.72 20.34
C LEU A 527 -32.60 -14.02 20.10
N PHE A 528 -32.93 -15.08 20.83
CA PHE A 528 -32.25 -16.36 20.70
C PHE A 528 -32.55 -17.02 19.35
N LYS A 529 -33.80 -16.92 18.87
CA LYS A 529 -34.16 -17.40 17.54
C LYS A 529 -33.35 -16.70 16.44
N GLU A 530 -33.21 -15.38 16.51
CA GLU A 530 -32.39 -14.64 15.53
C GLU A 530 -30.91 -15.05 15.56
N PHE A 531 -30.36 -15.34 16.74
CA PHE A 531 -28.99 -15.84 16.84
C PHE A 531 -28.83 -17.26 16.28
N ASP A 532 -29.78 -18.17 16.53
CA ASP A 532 -29.77 -19.53 15.98
C ASP A 532 -29.84 -19.50 14.43
N GLU A 533 -30.74 -18.68 13.87
CA GLU A 533 -30.84 -18.44 12.41
C GLU A 533 -29.54 -17.85 11.86
N PHE A 534 -28.98 -16.82 12.50
CA PHE A 534 -27.72 -16.22 12.06
C PHE A 534 -26.57 -17.23 12.05
N ILE A 535 -26.42 -18.02 13.11
CA ILE A 535 -25.34 -19.00 13.23
C ILE A 535 -25.47 -20.07 12.14
N SER A 536 -26.67 -20.58 11.90
CA SER A 536 -26.90 -21.63 10.89
C SER A 536 -26.70 -21.15 9.45
N GLU A 537 -27.11 -19.91 9.13
CA GLU A 537 -27.07 -19.39 7.75
C GLU A 537 -25.75 -18.70 7.39
N LYS A 538 -25.14 -17.98 8.35
CA LYS A 538 -24.00 -17.08 8.07
C LYS A 538 -22.67 -17.56 8.63
N VAL A 539 -22.65 -18.50 9.57
CA VAL A 539 -21.38 -19.04 10.11
C VAL A 539 -21.03 -20.35 9.41
N VAL A 540 -19.84 -20.41 8.83
CA VAL A 540 -19.35 -21.60 8.13
C VAL A 540 -18.16 -22.20 8.85
N LYS A 541 -18.14 -23.53 8.93
CA LYS A 541 -17.00 -24.31 9.40
C LYS A 541 -16.02 -24.53 8.24
N THR A 542 -14.76 -24.13 8.43
CA THR A 542 -13.68 -24.27 7.44
C THR A 542 -13.00 -25.65 7.55
N LYS A 543 -12.13 -25.99 6.58
CA LYS A 543 -11.42 -27.29 6.52
C LYS A 543 -10.52 -27.57 7.73
N GLU A 544 -10.08 -26.55 8.45
CA GLU A 544 -9.20 -26.65 9.64
C GLU A 544 -9.98 -26.64 10.96
N ASN A 545 -11.27 -27.02 10.94
CA ASN A 545 -12.13 -27.01 12.13
C ASN A 545 -12.36 -25.60 12.75
N THR A 546 -11.99 -24.52 12.04
CA THR A 546 -12.23 -23.13 12.48
C THR A 546 -13.51 -22.55 11.88
N TYR A 547 -14.13 -21.59 12.55
CA TYR A 547 -15.34 -20.90 12.11
C TYR A 547 -15.02 -19.53 11.49
N GLY A 548 -15.96 -19.02 10.69
CA GLY A 548 -15.95 -17.66 10.15
C GLY A 548 -17.33 -17.22 9.69
N VAL A 549 -17.60 -15.92 9.76
CA VAL A 549 -18.84 -15.34 9.21
C VAL A 549 -18.66 -15.11 7.73
N LYS A 550 -19.54 -15.68 6.90
CA LYS A 550 -19.52 -15.52 5.45
C LYS A 550 -19.93 -14.10 5.07
N VAL A 551 -19.07 -13.44 4.30
CA VAL A 551 -19.28 -12.11 3.73
C VAL A 551 -19.09 -12.21 2.23
N LYS A 552 -20.19 -12.23 1.46
CA LYS A 552 -20.16 -12.48 0.00
C LYS A 552 -19.34 -13.74 -0.34
N ASN A 553 -18.13 -13.55 -0.87
CA ASN A 553 -17.24 -14.58 -1.38
C ASN A 553 -16.05 -14.92 -0.44
N TYR A 554 -16.01 -14.36 0.77
CA TYR A 554 -14.94 -14.64 1.73
C TYR A 554 -15.50 -14.78 3.16
N TYR A 555 -14.65 -15.16 4.11
CA TYR A 555 -15.01 -15.30 5.53
C TYR A 555 -14.27 -14.27 6.38
N SER A 556 -15.01 -13.47 7.16
CA SER A 556 -14.43 -12.40 7.98
C SER A 556 -14.27 -12.83 9.45
N PRO A 557 -13.07 -12.71 10.05
CA PRO A 557 -12.88 -12.92 11.48
C PRO A 557 -13.07 -11.64 12.33
N TYR A 558 -13.16 -10.46 11.71
CA TYR A 558 -12.94 -9.18 12.39
C TYR A 558 -14.16 -8.57 13.11
N LEU A 559 -13.91 -7.52 13.89
CA LEU A 559 -14.93 -6.82 14.71
C LEU A 559 -15.88 -5.92 13.90
N ASN A 560 -15.55 -5.60 12.66
CA ASN A 560 -16.37 -4.77 11.78
C ASN A 560 -17.71 -5.42 11.36
N TYR A 561 -17.73 -6.74 11.16
CA TYR A 561 -18.87 -7.54 10.70
C TYR A 561 -18.57 -9.06 10.66
N GLY A 562 -17.44 -9.50 11.21
CA GLY A 562 -16.99 -10.88 11.18
C GLY A 562 -17.29 -11.66 12.47
N LEU A 563 -16.57 -12.76 12.65
CA LEU A 563 -16.76 -13.66 13.79
C LEU A 563 -16.57 -12.95 15.15
N ALA A 564 -15.58 -12.07 15.28
CA ALA A 564 -15.36 -11.29 16.51
C ALA A 564 -16.55 -10.36 16.84
N PHE A 565 -17.22 -9.81 15.82
CA PHE A 565 -18.43 -9.00 16.03
C PHE A 565 -19.61 -9.84 16.53
N LEU A 566 -19.81 -11.02 15.93
CA LEU A 566 -20.85 -11.96 16.39
C LEU A 566 -20.63 -12.37 17.85
N ILE A 567 -19.39 -12.73 18.23
CA ILE A 567 -19.04 -13.06 19.62
C ILE A 567 -19.35 -11.88 20.55
N ALA A 568 -19.05 -10.65 20.15
CA ALA A 568 -19.36 -9.46 20.94
C ALA A 568 -20.86 -9.34 21.25
N LEU A 569 -21.72 -9.58 20.25
CA LEU A 569 -23.18 -9.54 20.41
C LEU A 569 -23.69 -10.69 21.27
N LEU A 570 -23.13 -11.90 21.13
CA LEU A 570 -23.48 -13.07 21.95
C LEU A 570 -23.10 -12.85 23.42
N LEU A 571 -21.91 -12.29 23.70
CA LEU A 571 -21.51 -11.89 25.05
C LEU A 571 -22.47 -10.85 25.64
N PHE A 572 -22.91 -9.89 24.84
CA PHE A 572 -23.89 -8.90 25.26
C PHE A 572 -25.25 -9.51 25.56
N SER A 573 -25.69 -10.45 24.72
CA SER A 573 -26.89 -11.26 24.95
C SER A 573 -26.82 -11.99 26.28
N LYS A 574 -25.72 -12.70 26.56
CA LYS A 574 -25.48 -13.39 27.84
C LYS A 574 -25.60 -12.46 29.03
N VAL A 575 -24.95 -11.29 29.00
CA VAL A 575 -25.00 -10.36 30.13
C VAL A 575 -26.39 -9.73 30.30
N LYS A 576 -27.07 -9.41 29.20
CA LYS A 576 -28.41 -8.77 29.24
C LYS A 576 -29.51 -9.75 29.65
N THR A 577 -29.43 -11.00 29.20
CA THR A 577 -30.46 -12.03 29.47
C THR A 577 -30.12 -12.95 30.64
N ARG A 578 -28.85 -12.95 31.09
CA ARG A 578 -28.28 -13.91 32.08
C ARG A 578 -28.44 -15.38 31.67
N SER A 579 -28.62 -15.66 30.38
CA SER A 579 -28.76 -17.02 29.83
C SER A 579 -27.41 -17.58 29.38
N ASN A 580 -27.25 -18.89 29.51
CA ASN A 580 -26.06 -19.65 29.08
C ASN A 580 -26.27 -20.34 27.72
N LYS A 581 -27.40 -20.10 27.02
CA LYS A 581 -27.78 -20.81 25.78
C LYS A 581 -26.67 -20.87 24.72
N PHE A 582 -25.88 -19.80 24.58
CA PHE A 582 -24.85 -19.69 23.54
C PHE A 582 -23.42 -19.87 24.05
N ASP A 583 -23.23 -20.33 25.29
CA ASP A 583 -21.91 -20.43 25.92
C ASP A 583 -20.96 -21.33 25.11
N GLU A 584 -21.45 -22.48 24.66
CA GLU A 584 -20.67 -23.42 23.85
C GLU A 584 -20.24 -22.78 22.51
N TRP A 585 -21.15 -22.06 21.85
CA TRP A 585 -20.85 -21.33 20.62
C TRP A 585 -19.85 -20.20 20.84
N ILE A 586 -19.99 -19.42 21.93
CA ILE A 586 -19.05 -18.35 22.28
C ILE A 586 -17.64 -18.94 22.44
N LEU A 587 -17.49 -20.05 23.17
CA LEU A 587 -16.20 -20.70 23.38
C LEU A 587 -15.62 -21.24 22.06
N LYS A 588 -16.40 -21.97 21.26
CA LYS A 588 -15.97 -22.52 19.96
C LYS A 588 -15.55 -21.43 18.96
N PHE A 589 -16.32 -20.35 18.87
CA PHE A 589 -15.99 -19.24 17.97
C PHE A 589 -14.78 -18.45 18.45
N THR A 590 -14.60 -18.30 19.76
CA THR A 590 -13.41 -17.64 20.33
C THR A 590 -12.15 -18.45 20.04
N ASP A 591 -12.22 -19.78 20.15
CA ASP A 591 -11.11 -20.67 19.79
C ASP A 591 -10.74 -20.57 18.30
N SER A 592 -11.70 -20.27 17.42
CA SER A 592 -11.39 -19.99 16.01
C SER A 592 -10.64 -18.68 15.77
N LEU A 593 -10.61 -17.78 16.76
CA LEU A 593 -9.84 -16.53 16.73
C LEU A 593 -8.45 -16.67 17.39
N THR A 594 -8.22 -17.69 18.23
CA THR A 594 -6.93 -17.90 18.92
C THR A 594 -5.82 -18.37 17.98
N ASN A 595 -6.19 -19.03 16.87
CA ASN A 595 -5.28 -19.65 15.90
C ASN A 595 -5.04 -18.85 14.60
N LYS A 596 -5.55 -17.61 14.47
CA LYS A 596 -5.46 -16.83 13.22
C LYS A 596 -4.48 -15.65 13.30
N PHE A 597 -3.36 -15.76 12.58
CA PHE A 597 -2.57 -14.59 12.20
C PHE A 597 -3.28 -13.87 11.05
N THR A 598 -3.60 -12.59 11.24
CA THR A 598 -4.16 -11.77 10.16
C THR A 598 -3.27 -10.56 9.90
N PHE A 599 -3.22 -10.13 8.63
CA PHE A 599 -2.34 -9.06 8.17
C PHE A 599 -2.83 -7.66 8.54
N LYS A 600 -4.13 -7.47 8.84
CA LYS A 600 -4.70 -6.15 9.17
C LYS A 600 -4.66 -5.91 10.68
N GLN A 601 -4.17 -4.74 11.10
CA GLN A 601 -3.90 -4.43 12.51
C GLN A 601 -4.85 -3.40 13.15
N SER A 602 -5.85 -2.91 12.41
CA SER A 602 -6.84 -1.96 12.97
C SER A 602 -7.76 -2.61 14.02
N PHE A 603 -8.38 -1.80 14.90
CA PHE A 603 -9.35 -2.28 15.89
C PHE A 603 -10.59 -2.94 15.27
N LEU A 604 -11.05 -2.42 14.12
CA LEU A 604 -12.30 -2.87 13.50
C LEU A 604 -12.09 -3.93 12.43
N ASN A 605 -11.13 -3.70 11.55
CA ASN A 605 -10.90 -4.55 10.38
C ASN A 605 -9.64 -5.42 10.56
N GLY A 606 -9.19 -5.60 11.81
CA GLY A 606 -7.90 -6.21 12.12
C GLY A 606 -7.84 -6.90 13.48
N ASN A 607 -6.66 -7.42 13.82
CA ASN A 607 -6.48 -8.35 14.94
C ASN A 607 -6.66 -7.72 16.34
N ILE A 608 -6.54 -6.40 16.52
CA ILE A 608 -6.73 -5.78 17.85
C ILE A 608 -8.15 -6.01 18.37
N GLY A 609 -9.16 -5.91 17.50
CA GLY A 609 -10.54 -6.21 17.88
C GLY A 609 -10.70 -7.65 18.36
N ASN A 610 -10.08 -8.60 17.67
CA ASN A 610 -10.12 -10.02 18.02
C ASN A 610 -9.50 -10.28 19.39
N ILE A 611 -8.32 -9.72 19.65
CA ILE A 611 -7.61 -9.80 20.94
C ILE A 611 -8.51 -9.32 22.10
N VAL A 612 -9.17 -8.17 21.92
CA VAL A 612 -10.08 -7.62 22.94
C VAL A 612 -11.27 -8.53 23.18
N ILE A 613 -11.81 -9.16 22.13
CA ILE A 613 -12.89 -10.15 22.25
C ILE A 613 -12.41 -11.38 23.01
N ILE A 614 -11.30 -12.00 22.59
CA ILE A 614 -10.72 -13.20 23.24
C ILE A 614 -10.49 -12.92 24.73
N HIS A 615 -9.90 -11.78 25.06
CA HIS A 615 -9.65 -11.38 26.44
C HIS A 615 -10.94 -11.20 27.25
N ASN A 616 -11.97 -10.55 26.69
CA ASN A 616 -13.25 -10.36 27.38
C ASN A 616 -14.01 -11.68 27.57
N VAL A 617 -13.97 -12.59 26.60
CA VAL A 617 -14.50 -13.96 26.75
C VAL A 617 -13.74 -14.66 27.88
N GLY A 618 -12.40 -14.63 27.85
CA GLY A 618 -11.56 -15.21 28.89
C GLY A 618 -11.91 -14.70 30.29
N LYS A 619 -12.12 -13.38 30.46
CA LYS A 619 -12.55 -12.80 31.74
C LYS A 619 -13.95 -13.25 32.15
N LEU A 620 -14.92 -13.19 31.25
CA LEU A 620 -16.32 -13.50 31.57
C LEU A 620 -16.51 -14.99 31.91
N PHE A 621 -15.82 -15.87 31.20
CA PHE A 621 -15.88 -17.32 31.37
C PHE A 621 -14.80 -17.87 32.31
N LYS A 622 -13.96 -17.00 32.90
CA LYS A 622 -12.79 -17.39 33.71
C LYS A 622 -11.85 -18.39 33.00
N ASN A 623 -11.78 -18.32 31.67
CA ASN A 623 -10.94 -19.20 30.87
C ASN A 623 -9.51 -18.62 30.78
N LYS A 624 -8.60 -19.19 31.58
CA LYS A 624 -7.19 -18.75 31.66
C LYS A 624 -6.45 -18.93 30.33
N ILE A 625 -6.81 -19.91 29.50
CA ILE A 625 -6.16 -20.14 28.20
C ILE A 625 -6.48 -18.99 27.25
N PHE A 626 -7.72 -18.50 27.20
CA PHE A 626 -8.07 -17.34 26.38
C PHE A 626 -7.49 -16.04 26.91
N ILE A 627 -7.44 -15.86 28.23
CA ILE A 627 -6.75 -14.70 28.82
C ILE A 627 -5.27 -14.73 28.44
N LYS A 628 -4.61 -15.88 28.64
CA LYS A 628 -3.21 -16.08 28.26
C LYS A 628 -3.01 -15.87 26.77
N ASN A 629 -3.81 -16.49 25.90
CA ASN A 629 -3.71 -16.31 24.45
C ASN A 629 -3.93 -14.86 24.01
N ALA A 630 -4.90 -14.15 24.58
CA ALA A 630 -5.09 -12.74 24.25
C ALA A 630 -3.93 -11.88 24.75
N ILE A 631 -3.37 -12.20 25.91
CA ILE A 631 -2.18 -11.55 26.46
C ILE A 631 -0.94 -11.87 25.61
N ASP A 632 -0.75 -13.13 25.19
CA ASP A 632 0.34 -13.61 24.35
C ASP A 632 0.22 -13.06 22.93
N GLN A 633 -0.97 -13.00 22.34
CA GLN A 633 -1.22 -12.30 21.07
C GLN A 633 -1.01 -10.79 21.23
N THR A 634 -1.34 -10.23 22.39
CA THR A 634 -1.01 -8.85 22.72
C THR A 634 0.49 -8.66 22.86
N TYR A 635 1.25 -9.61 23.41
CA TYR A 635 2.70 -9.57 23.54
C TYR A 635 3.42 -9.88 22.23
N ASN A 636 2.86 -10.75 21.39
CA ASN A 636 3.30 -11.04 20.03
C ASN A 636 2.93 -9.91 19.06
N LYS A 637 1.99 -9.03 19.44
CA LYS A 637 1.59 -7.82 18.69
C LYS A 637 2.25 -6.55 19.19
N LEU A 638 2.31 -6.36 20.52
CA LEU A 638 3.20 -5.43 21.19
C LEU A 638 4.53 -5.74 20.59
N GLY A 639 5.04 -6.95 20.77
CA GLY A 639 5.76 -7.73 19.80
C GLY A 639 5.72 -7.23 18.36
N HIS A 640 4.88 -7.61 17.42
CA HIS A 640 5.07 -7.20 16.01
C HIS A 640 5.19 -5.69 15.71
N GLU A 641 4.65 -4.81 16.56
CA GLU A 641 4.82 -3.34 16.51
C GLU A 641 5.99 -2.82 17.39
N ILE A 642 6.57 -3.67 18.26
CA ILE A 642 7.70 -3.50 19.21
C ILE A 642 8.91 -4.38 18.85
N TRP A 643 8.79 -5.44 18.10
CA TRP A 643 9.80 -6.32 17.52
C TRP A 643 10.39 -5.59 16.31
N THR A 644 9.70 -4.54 15.85
CA THR A 644 10.22 -3.46 15.02
C THR A 644 10.78 -2.27 15.82
N GLN A 645 10.85 -2.36 17.15
CA GLN A 645 11.42 -1.38 18.09
C GLN A 645 12.32 -2.08 19.15
N PRO A 646 13.64 -2.03 19.01
CA PRO A 646 14.64 -2.92 19.66
C PRO A 646 14.73 -3.03 21.21
N TYR A 647 13.78 -2.57 22.00
CA TYR A 647 13.97 -2.32 23.44
C TYR A 647 13.08 -3.12 24.40
N LEU A 648 12.50 -4.27 24.04
CA LEU A 648 11.64 -5.02 24.98
C LEU A 648 12.06 -6.47 25.27
N VAL A 649 13.30 -6.59 25.74
CA VAL A 649 13.73 -7.67 26.65
C VAL A 649 13.35 -7.34 28.12
N PHE A 650 12.81 -6.15 28.39
CA PHE A 650 12.58 -5.65 29.75
C PHE A 650 11.32 -6.13 30.49
N LEU A 651 10.71 -7.25 30.09
CA LEU A 651 9.56 -7.82 30.80
C LEU A 651 9.74 -9.29 31.19
N TYR A 652 10.96 -9.82 31.13
CA TYR A 652 11.29 -11.18 31.59
C TYR A 652 11.90 -11.23 33.01
N ILE A 653 11.75 -10.15 33.78
CA ILE A 653 11.73 -10.13 35.25
C ILE A 653 10.39 -9.52 35.65
#